data_AF-A0A1L9RDY0-F1
#
_entry.id   AF-A0A1L9RDY0-F1
#
_cell.length_a   1.000
_cell.length_b   1.000
_cell.length_c   1.000
_cell.angle_alpha   90.00
_cell.angle_beta   90.00
_cell.angle_gamma   90.00
#
_symmetry.space_group_name_H-M   'P 1'
#
loop_
_entity.id
_entity.type
_entity.pdbx_description
1 polymer ?
#
loop_
_entity_poly.entity_id
_entity_poly.type
_entity_poly.pdbx_seq_one_letter_code
_entity_poly.pdbx_strand_id
1 'polypeptide(L)'
;MSSHISAEDEDIFERLQQRADPKVQDEQQKAVNERVNAIYQKAQARLGELIDQNSTLPCTISSVQVLNAHHTRRGFLERIFDPLLGVNQNRPYSLAEALREVSARADKLSRFDIFQQPISVFLDHSNKDGLDNIDVFLSVKEKSRVLLKTGTDLGNAEGSAYGNLLWRNVFGGAETLNLNASLGTRTRSAYQAAFETPILSDPDFRFEIGGIASSTERSWASHEEVLKGGWSKLRWLSQSGHRHELGYNGFWRQMTGLSEAASPTVRADAGDSVKSSVFHSWTTDRRDNPILPSRGYYAKAFNELAGWGPLKGDVSFWKSEVETQGAVPIPIPGVKGDSGISLTTGFRAGLFYPLGLDSNSRPQLSRVNDRFQLGGPTDVRGFRLSGLGPRDGADAVGGDVYAAGSANLLFPLPRVGAEKPLRLQTFINGGRLLPLQTSQKEAPTTGAEVRDAMSSTLSELGNGLPSVAAGFGLVYAHPVARFELNFSLPLVLRKGEEGRKGLQLGIAKFSCNLAAMAQYYPQQQPYGSQASAQNLQFFPSSYGSVSGHTTPSQASYGGFGAASNPAAQAYPVGGGGGYGGFGSPAAGVSGRMGDQGGLRTGWLAAFGTEGYDGEPPLLEELGVNFEHIRTKTLTVLNPFAQIDQHLMDDSDLYGALLYIVLYGTFLLLSGKVFYGYIYGVAVFGTVALHLILSLMSPALDTVPAANAADPTHYDPHHKPSMSGTAVGHFSATLTFPRSASVLGYCFLPLVMTSLIGILIPMDTMFGYLLTTAAVGWCTYSSSGMFCAVARMSGMRGLVAYPLALFYVVFGIMGIFSSRGSGTLAAKTGAS
;
A
#
# COMPACT_ATOMS: atom_id res chain seq x y z
N MET A 1 25.94 -67.96 -32.90
CA MET A 1 24.47 -68.02 -32.76
C MET A 1 23.98 -66.64 -32.35
N SER A 2 23.77 -65.78 -33.35
CA SER A 2 23.19 -64.45 -33.21
C SER A 2 21.71 -64.56 -33.59
N SER A 3 20.82 -64.42 -32.61
CA SER A 3 19.39 -64.35 -32.85
C SER A 3 19.06 -63.03 -33.56
N HIS A 4 18.42 -63.13 -34.73
CA HIS A 4 17.91 -61.99 -35.48
C HIS A 4 16.88 -61.23 -34.62
N ILE A 5 17.15 -59.94 -34.41
CA ILE A 5 16.19 -58.98 -33.88
C ILE A 5 15.06 -58.87 -34.90
N SER A 6 13.81 -59.00 -34.46
CA SER A 6 12.65 -58.98 -35.34
C SER A 6 12.37 -57.55 -35.81
N ALA A 7 11.77 -57.39 -37.00
CA ALA A 7 11.44 -56.06 -37.54
C ALA A 7 10.46 -55.26 -36.64
N GLU A 8 9.76 -55.92 -35.70
CA GLU A 8 8.91 -55.25 -34.71
C GLU A 8 9.73 -54.56 -33.61
N ASP A 9 10.93 -55.07 -33.30
CA ASP A 9 11.81 -54.52 -32.27
C ASP A 9 12.57 -53.27 -32.76
N GLU A 10 12.92 -53.19 -34.05
CA GLU A 10 13.50 -51.97 -34.66
C GLU A 10 12.47 -50.82 -34.70
N ASP A 11 11.21 -51.13 -34.98
CA ASP A 11 10.10 -50.16 -35.02
C ASP A 11 9.80 -49.59 -33.61
N ILE A 12 10.01 -50.40 -32.56
CA ILE A 12 9.92 -49.96 -31.15
C ILE A 12 11.11 -49.05 -30.78
N PHE A 13 12.32 -49.38 -31.22
CA PHE A 13 13.51 -48.56 -30.99
C PHE A 13 13.44 -47.20 -31.70
N GLU A 14 12.89 -47.14 -32.92
CA GLU A 14 12.65 -45.87 -33.63
C GLU A 14 11.57 -45.02 -32.94
N ARG A 15 10.49 -45.65 -32.43
CA ARG A 15 9.46 -44.93 -31.64
C ARG A 15 9.99 -44.40 -30.31
N LEU A 16 10.96 -45.08 -29.70
CA LEU A 16 11.64 -44.61 -28.48
C LEU A 16 12.67 -43.49 -28.76
N GLN A 17 13.20 -43.40 -29.99
CA GLN A 17 14.10 -42.30 -30.43
C GLN A 17 13.36 -41.03 -30.84
N GLN A 18 12.06 -41.08 -31.14
CA GLN A 18 11.27 -39.88 -31.39
C GLN A 18 11.14 -39.05 -30.10
N ARG A 19 11.72 -37.85 -30.08
CA ARG A 19 11.48 -36.86 -29.03
C ARG A 19 9.98 -36.60 -28.93
N ALA A 20 9.37 -37.08 -27.84
CA ALA A 20 7.95 -36.86 -27.55
C ALA A 20 7.63 -35.36 -27.60
N ASP A 21 6.59 -35.02 -28.36
CA ASP A 21 6.14 -33.65 -28.55
C ASP A 21 5.69 -33.08 -27.18
N PRO A 22 6.27 -31.96 -26.68
CA PRO A 22 6.03 -31.47 -25.31
C PRO A 22 4.55 -31.23 -25.00
N LYS A 23 3.73 -30.92 -26.03
CA LYS A 23 2.28 -30.77 -25.87
C LYS A 23 1.57 -32.09 -25.52
N VAL A 24 2.02 -33.20 -26.08
CA VAL A 24 1.44 -34.53 -25.83
C VAL A 24 1.81 -35.01 -24.43
N GLN A 25 3.03 -34.70 -23.96
CA GLN A 25 3.44 -34.96 -22.59
C GLN A 25 2.60 -34.17 -21.58
N ASP A 26 2.35 -32.88 -21.83
CA ASP A 26 1.49 -32.06 -20.97
C ASP A 26 0.05 -32.58 -20.92
N GLU A 27 -0.52 -33.00 -22.06
CA GLU A 27 -1.86 -33.60 -22.10
C GLU A 27 -1.92 -34.93 -21.35
N GLN A 28 -0.90 -35.79 -21.49
CA GLN A 28 -0.81 -37.05 -20.74
C GLN A 28 -0.65 -36.79 -19.24
N GLN A 29 0.21 -35.86 -18.84
CA GLN A 29 0.40 -35.46 -17.44
C GLN A 29 -0.91 -34.92 -16.85
N LYS A 30 -1.66 -34.13 -17.61
CA LYS A 30 -2.96 -33.59 -17.20
C LYS A 30 -4.01 -34.70 -17.04
N ALA A 31 -4.10 -35.62 -18.00
CA ALA A 31 -5.02 -36.74 -17.93
C ALA A 31 -4.70 -37.70 -16.76
N VAL A 32 -3.40 -37.93 -16.48
CA VAL A 32 -2.96 -38.70 -15.31
C VAL A 32 -3.34 -37.97 -14.02
N ASN A 33 -3.06 -36.67 -13.92
CA ASN A 33 -3.46 -35.87 -12.75
C ASN A 33 -4.98 -35.87 -12.53
N GLU A 34 -5.78 -35.75 -13.59
CA GLU A 34 -7.24 -35.83 -13.50
C GLU A 34 -7.72 -37.19 -13.00
N ARG A 35 -7.15 -38.29 -13.51
CA ARG A 35 -7.47 -39.65 -13.03
C ARG A 35 -7.08 -39.84 -11.57
N VAL A 36 -5.88 -39.40 -11.19
CA VAL A 36 -5.39 -39.45 -9.81
C VAL A 36 -6.33 -38.68 -8.90
N ASN A 37 -6.71 -37.45 -9.27
CA ASN A 37 -7.66 -36.63 -8.51
C ASN A 37 -9.03 -37.29 -8.38
N ALA A 38 -9.56 -37.88 -9.46
CA ALA A 38 -10.84 -38.59 -9.43
C ALA A 38 -10.80 -39.82 -8.51
N ILE A 39 -9.69 -40.56 -8.50
CA ILE A 39 -9.48 -41.69 -7.59
C ILE A 39 -9.41 -41.20 -6.14
N TYR A 40 -8.66 -40.12 -5.87
CA TYR A 40 -8.59 -39.52 -4.53
C TYR A 40 -9.97 -39.04 -4.05
N GLN A 41 -10.75 -38.38 -4.91
CA GLN A 41 -12.11 -37.95 -4.57
C GLN A 41 -13.02 -39.12 -4.25
N LYS A 42 -12.98 -40.19 -5.06
CA LYS A 42 -13.76 -41.42 -4.78
C LYS A 42 -13.32 -42.09 -3.48
N ALA A 43 -12.01 -42.13 -3.21
CA ALA A 43 -11.47 -42.69 -1.97
C ALA A 43 -11.91 -41.88 -0.75
N GLN A 44 -11.88 -40.55 -0.83
CA GLN A 44 -12.39 -39.65 0.22
C GLN A 44 -13.90 -39.81 0.45
N ALA A 45 -14.68 -39.89 -0.63
CA ALA A 45 -16.13 -40.10 -0.53
C ALA A 45 -16.47 -41.45 0.13
N ARG A 46 -15.78 -42.53 -0.29
CA ARG A 46 -15.94 -43.86 0.31
C ARG A 46 -15.51 -43.89 1.78
N LEU A 47 -14.42 -43.19 2.12
CA LEU A 47 -13.98 -43.06 3.50
C LEU A 47 -15.04 -42.33 4.34
N GLY A 48 -15.61 -41.24 3.82
CA GLY A 48 -16.71 -40.53 4.46
C GLY A 48 -17.91 -41.44 4.72
N GLU A 49 -18.32 -42.23 3.72
CA GLU A 49 -19.41 -43.20 3.86
C GLU A 49 -19.12 -44.26 4.93
N LEU A 50 -17.90 -44.80 4.99
CA LEU A 50 -17.49 -45.76 6.02
C LEU A 50 -17.48 -45.14 7.43
N ILE A 51 -17.06 -43.88 7.55
CA ILE A 51 -17.10 -43.14 8.81
C ILE A 51 -18.55 -42.91 9.25
N ASP A 52 -19.44 -42.56 8.32
CA ASP A 52 -20.86 -42.32 8.62
C ASP A 52 -21.56 -43.62 9.05
N GLN A 53 -21.30 -44.73 8.35
CA GLN A 53 -21.83 -46.06 8.71
C GLN A 53 -21.37 -46.52 10.10
N ASN A 54 -20.15 -46.16 10.49
CA ASN A 54 -19.54 -46.55 11.77
C ASN A 54 -19.54 -45.42 12.81
N SER A 55 -20.30 -44.36 12.57
CA SER A 55 -20.29 -43.13 13.38
C SER A 55 -20.66 -43.35 14.85
N THR A 56 -21.44 -44.40 15.14
CA THR A 56 -21.95 -44.76 16.47
C THR A 56 -21.08 -45.78 17.21
N LEU A 57 -20.00 -46.28 16.60
CA LEU A 57 -19.11 -47.24 17.26
C LEU A 57 -18.51 -46.62 18.54
N PRO A 58 -18.61 -47.30 19.69
CA PRO A 58 -18.00 -46.84 20.92
C PRO A 58 -16.49 -47.03 20.85
N CYS A 59 -15.72 -45.95 21.03
CA CYS A 59 -14.28 -45.97 21.06
C CYS A 59 -13.74 -45.20 22.27
N THR A 60 -12.50 -45.51 22.66
CA THR A 60 -11.78 -44.73 23.68
C THR A 60 -10.45 -44.24 23.13
N ILE A 61 -10.01 -43.05 23.54
CA ILE A 61 -8.71 -42.51 23.12
C ILE A 61 -7.65 -42.91 24.17
N SER A 62 -6.78 -43.86 23.83
CA SER A 62 -5.77 -44.39 24.76
C SER A 62 -4.58 -43.45 24.94
N SER A 63 -4.07 -42.91 23.83
CA SER A 63 -2.91 -42.00 23.87
C SER A 63 -2.97 -40.94 22.78
N VAL A 64 -2.35 -39.79 23.08
CA VAL A 64 -2.16 -38.70 22.12
C VAL A 64 -0.67 -38.37 22.08
N GLN A 65 -0.05 -38.49 20.91
CA GLN A 65 1.36 -38.20 20.70
C GLN A 65 1.53 -37.09 19.66
N VAL A 66 2.26 -36.04 20.01
CA VAL A 66 2.61 -34.94 19.10
C VAL A 66 4.05 -35.14 18.65
N LEU A 67 4.24 -35.50 17.38
CA LEU A 67 5.54 -35.77 16.77
C LEU A 67 6.14 -34.48 16.19
N ASN A 68 7.47 -34.33 16.30
CA ASN A 68 8.27 -33.21 15.77
C ASN A 68 8.02 -31.81 16.40
N ALA A 69 7.46 -31.75 17.61
CA ALA A 69 7.27 -30.51 18.37
C ALA A 69 8.45 -30.22 19.33
N HIS A 70 9.66 -30.06 18.80
CA HIS A 70 10.89 -29.96 19.60
C HIS A 70 10.98 -28.69 20.46
N HIS A 71 10.46 -27.56 20.00
CA HIS A 71 10.58 -26.27 20.69
C HIS A 71 9.29 -25.87 21.41
N THR A 72 8.33 -26.78 21.54
CA THR A 72 7.03 -26.52 22.19
C THR A 72 6.99 -27.21 23.55
N ARG A 73 6.57 -26.47 24.59
CA ARG A 73 6.58 -26.99 25.96
C ARG A 73 5.50 -28.06 26.13
N ARG A 74 5.84 -29.14 26.82
CA ARG A 74 4.92 -30.25 27.08
C ARG A 74 3.62 -29.79 27.77
N GLY A 75 3.73 -28.98 28.83
CA GLY A 75 2.55 -28.47 29.55
C GLY A 75 1.61 -27.58 28.72
N PHE A 76 2.09 -26.98 27.62
CA PHE A 76 1.22 -26.25 26.68
C PHE A 76 0.35 -27.21 25.86
N LEU A 77 0.96 -28.30 25.37
CA LEU A 77 0.30 -29.34 24.60
C LEU A 77 -0.65 -30.16 25.48
N GLU A 78 -0.22 -30.55 26.68
CA GLU A 78 -1.06 -31.23 27.68
C GLU A 78 -2.34 -30.44 27.94
N ARG A 79 -2.24 -29.12 28.16
CA ARG A 79 -3.45 -28.29 28.36
C ARG A 79 -4.42 -28.26 27.18
N ILE A 80 -3.96 -28.57 25.96
CA ILE A 80 -4.80 -28.65 24.76
C ILE A 80 -5.42 -30.05 24.63
N PHE A 81 -4.66 -31.12 24.89
CA PHE A 81 -5.04 -32.50 24.60
C PHE A 81 -5.51 -33.33 25.81
N ASP A 82 -5.13 -32.99 27.04
CA ASP A 82 -5.58 -33.68 28.27
C ASP A 82 -7.11 -33.78 28.39
N PRO A 83 -7.92 -32.78 27.98
CA PRO A 83 -9.37 -32.91 27.98
C PRO A 83 -9.90 -34.08 27.14
N LEU A 84 -9.17 -34.50 26.08
CA LEU A 84 -9.54 -35.69 25.29
C LEU A 84 -9.39 -36.98 26.09
N LEU A 85 -8.36 -37.05 26.94
CA LEU A 85 -8.06 -38.22 27.77
C LEU A 85 -8.94 -38.26 29.03
N GLY A 86 -9.31 -37.08 29.57
CA GLY A 86 -10.12 -36.97 30.79
C GLY A 86 -11.58 -37.38 30.63
N VAL A 87 -12.19 -37.14 29.46
CA VAL A 87 -13.60 -37.50 29.19
C VAL A 87 -13.80 -39.02 29.09
N ASN A 88 -12.77 -39.76 28.62
CA ASN A 88 -12.78 -41.22 28.55
C ASN A 88 -13.06 -41.89 29.90
N GLN A 89 -12.76 -41.20 31.02
CA GLN A 89 -12.93 -41.76 32.36
C GLN A 89 -14.42 -41.88 32.77
N ASN A 90 -15.31 -41.08 32.16
CA ASN A 90 -16.72 -41.02 32.54
C ASN A 90 -17.66 -41.67 31.50
N ARG A 91 -17.28 -41.67 30.22
CA ARG A 91 -18.10 -42.21 29.11
C ARG A 91 -17.20 -42.53 27.89
N PRO A 92 -17.43 -43.63 27.15
CA PRO A 92 -16.78 -43.85 25.86
C PRO A 92 -17.29 -42.87 24.80
N TYR A 93 -16.39 -42.42 23.92
CA TYR A 93 -16.76 -41.59 22.76
C TYR A 93 -17.46 -42.43 21.70
N SER A 94 -18.28 -41.80 20.87
CA SER A 94 -18.56 -42.38 19.54
C SER A 94 -17.41 -42.06 18.59
N LEU A 95 -17.20 -42.89 17.56
CA LEU A 95 -16.18 -42.63 16.55
C LEU A 95 -16.31 -41.23 15.93
N ALA A 96 -17.54 -40.80 15.62
CA ALA A 96 -17.79 -39.46 15.09
C ALA A 96 -17.46 -38.34 16.10
N GLU A 97 -17.78 -38.53 17.39
CA GLU A 97 -17.43 -37.58 18.44
C GLU A 97 -15.91 -37.49 18.64
N ALA A 98 -15.20 -38.62 18.66
CA ALA A 98 -13.74 -38.68 18.79
C ALA A 98 -13.04 -37.98 17.63
N LEU A 99 -13.43 -38.28 16.38
CA LEU A 99 -12.88 -37.62 15.19
C LEU A 99 -13.11 -36.11 15.21
N ARG A 100 -14.32 -35.67 15.60
CA ARG A 100 -14.67 -34.26 15.70
C ARG A 100 -13.84 -33.53 16.77
N GLU A 101 -13.69 -34.12 17.96
CA GLU A 101 -12.91 -33.53 19.05
C GLU A 101 -11.41 -33.49 18.70
N VAL A 102 -10.84 -34.56 18.14
CA VAL A 102 -9.44 -34.59 17.69
C VAL A 102 -9.20 -33.53 16.62
N SER A 103 -10.08 -33.43 15.61
CA SER A 103 -10.02 -32.38 14.60
C SER A 103 -10.11 -30.98 15.22
N ALA A 104 -11.01 -30.77 16.18
CA ALA A 104 -11.15 -29.48 16.87
C ALA A 104 -9.88 -29.10 17.67
N ARG A 105 -9.17 -30.06 18.27
CA ARG A 105 -7.89 -29.80 18.94
C ARG A 105 -6.74 -29.57 17.97
N ALA A 106 -6.70 -30.30 16.85
CA ALA A 106 -5.74 -30.05 15.77
C ALA A 106 -5.94 -28.65 15.17
N ASP A 107 -7.19 -28.24 14.94
CA ASP A 107 -7.55 -26.88 14.53
C ASP A 107 -7.17 -25.86 15.59
N LYS A 108 -7.44 -26.13 16.88
CA LYS A 108 -6.98 -25.25 17.96
C LYS A 108 -5.45 -25.09 17.96
N LEU A 109 -4.71 -26.16 17.70
CA LEU A 109 -3.25 -26.14 17.60
C LEU A 109 -2.76 -25.33 16.39
N SER A 110 -3.44 -25.46 15.25
CA SER A 110 -3.11 -24.74 14.02
C SER A 110 -3.31 -23.22 14.17
N ARG A 111 -4.30 -22.80 14.97
CA ARG A 111 -4.63 -21.40 15.27
C ARG A 111 -3.57 -20.65 16.09
N PHE A 112 -2.61 -21.34 16.70
CA PHE A 112 -1.47 -20.69 17.37
C PHE A 112 -0.41 -20.16 16.41
N ASP A 113 -0.46 -20.53 15.13
CA ASP A 113 0.47 -20.08 14.10
C ASP A 113 1.96 -20.40 14.37
N ILE A 114 2.21 -21.46 15.14
CA ILE A 114 3.58 -21.96 15.41
C ILE A 114 3.95 -23.17 14.54
N PHE A 115 2.98 -23.80 13.88
CA PHE A 115 3.18 -24.96 13.00
C PHE A 115 2.72 -24.66 11.55
N GLN A 116 3.35 -25.31 10.57
CA GLN A 116 2.95 -25.27 9.17
C GLN A 116 1.59 -25.97 9.03
N GLN A 117 0.68 -25.36 8.26
CA GLN A 117 -0.63 -25.93 7.97
C GLN A 117 -0.57 -26.72 6.64
N PRO A 118 -1.34 -27.82 6.49
CA PRO A 118 -2.19 -28.46 7.49
C PRO A 118 -1.40 -29.35 8.48
N ILE A 119 -1.96 -29.58 9.67
CA ILE A 119 -1.42 -30.55 10.65
C ILE A 119 -1.91 -31.95 10.27
N SER A 120 -1.00 -32.92 10.16
CA SER A 120 -1.37 -34.29 9.80
C SER A 120 -1.77 -35.08 11.05
N VAL A 121 -3.00 -35.60 11.06
CA VAL A 121 -3.54 -36.45 12.14
C VAL A 121 -3.61 -37.88 11.63
N PHE A 122 -2.95 -38.80 12.34
CA PHE A 122 -3.01 -40.23 12.10
C PHE A 122 -3.68 -40.90 13.29
N LEU A 123 -4.53 -41.88 12.99
CA LEU A 123 -5.27 -42.65 13.98
C LEU A 123 -4.85 -44.09 13.80
N ASP A 124 -4.33 -44.69 14.86
CA ASP A 124 -4.04 -46.11 14.92
C ASP A 124 -4.98 -46.78 15.90
N HIS A 125 -5.18 -48.08 15.70
CA HIS A 125 -6.02 -48.92 16.54
C HIS A 125 -5.14 -49.83 17.38
N SER A 126 -5.36 -49.83 18.69
CA SER A 126 -4.67 -50.71 19.62
C SER A 126 -5.71 -51.62 20.27
N ASN A 127 -5.74 -52.90 19.90
CA ASN A 127 -6.61 -53.87 20.57
C ASN A 127 -5.95 -54.33 21.87
N LYS A 128 -6.03 -53.49 22.90
CA LYS A 128 -5.68 -53.83 24.29
C LYS A 128 -6.98 -53.81 25.08
N ASP A 129 -7.37 -54.95 25.63
CA ASP A 129 -8.48 -55.12 26.58
C ASP A 129 -9.92 -55.18 26.00
N GLY A 130 -10.10 -55.44 24.70
CA GLY A 130 -11.43 -55.76 24.12
C GLY A 130 -12.39 -54.58 23.94
N LEU A 131 -11.93 -53.36 24.23
CA LEU A 131 -12.52 -52.09 23.80
C LEU A 131 -11.72 -51.56 22.60
N ASP A 132 -12.40 -50.95 21.62
CA ASP A 132 -11.74 -50.31 20.47
C ASP A 132 -11.02 -49.04 20.94
N ASN A 133 -9.73 -49.18 21.27
CA ASN A 133 -8.88 -48.09 21.69
C ASN A 133 -8.16 -47.48 20.49
N ILE A 134 -8.19 -46.16 20.42
CA ILE A 134 -7.61 -45.36 19.34
C ILE A 134 -6.40 -44.60 19.90
N ASP A 135 -5.25 -44.78 19.25
CA ASP A 135 -4.04 -44.01 19.47
C ASP A 135 -3.96 -42.88 18.44
N VAL A 136 -3.83 -41.64 18.91
CA VAL A 136 -3.82 -40.44 18.06
C VAL A 136 -2.39 -39.91 17.92
N PHE A 137 -1.89 -39.85 16.69
CA PHE A 137 -0.58 -39.28 16.36
C PHE A 137 -0.75 -37.99 15.55
N LEU A 138 -0.29 -36.86 16.09
CA LEU A 138 -0.24 -35.59 15.38
C LEU A 138 1.17 -35.33 14.89
N SER A 139 1.40 -35.39 13.58
CA SER A 139 2.67 -34.98 12.98
C SER A 139 2.61 -33.49 12.65
N VAL A 140 3.41 -32.70 13.36
CA VAL A 140 3.51 -31.25 13.14
C VAL A 140 4.84 -30.88 12.51
N LYS A 141 4.90 -29.71 11.87
CA LYS A 141 6.16 -29.14 11.38
C LYS A 141 6.25 -27.70 11.87
N GLU A 142 7.22 -27.42 12.74
CA GLU A 142 7.39 -26.09 13.32
C GLU A 142 7.69 -25.03 12.24
N LYS A 143 7.11 -23.83 12.40
CA LYS A 143 7.45 -22.65 11.61
C LYS A 143 8.79 -22.07 12.08
N SER A 144 9.42 -21.27 11.22
CA SER A 144 10.63 -20.54 11.61
C SER A 144 10.38 -19.67 12.84
N ARG A 145 11.22 -19.85 13.87
CA ARG A 145 11.14 -19.10 15.13
C ARG A 145 11.45 -17.63 14.91
N VAL A 146 12.45 -17.31 14.10
CA VAL A 146 12.83 -15.92 13.84
C VAL A 146 12.44 -15.55 12.41
N LEU A 147 11.75 -14.42 12.28
CA LEU A 147 11.34 -13.87 11.00
C LEU A 147 11.68 -12.38 10.97
N LEU A 148 12.68 -12.02 10.16
CA LEU A 148 13.03 -10.64 9.87
C LEU A 148 12.30 -10.20 8.60
N LYS A 149 11.58 -9.08 8.67
CA LYS A 149 10.91 -8.42 7.55
C LYS A 149 11.42 -7.00 7.46
N THR A 150 11.82 -6.58 6.28
CA THR A 150 12.20 -5.20 5.99
C THR A 150 11.39 -4.74 4.80
N GLY A 151 10.89 -3.51 4.84
CA GLY A 151 10.07 -2.96 3.76
C GLY A 151 10.17 -1.45 3.70
N THR A 152 9.82 -0.91 2.54
CA THR A 152 9.59 0.52 2.34
C THR A 152 8.12 0.74 2.03
N ASP A 153 7.63 1.87 2.50
CA ASP A 153 6.24 2.24 2.65
C ASP A 153 6.08 3.60 2.00
N LEU A 154 5.41 3.66 0.86
CA LEU A 154 5.05 4.91 0.19
C LEU A 154 3.53 5.09 0.23
N GLY A 155 3.03 6.28 0.61
CA GLY A 155 1.61 6.61 0.59
C GLY A 155 1.26 7.96 1.21
N ASN A 156 0.23 8.65 0.70
CA ASN A 156 -0.25 9.95 1.19
C ASN A 156 0.85 11.04 1.26
N ALA A 157 1.76 11.06 0.28
CA ALA A 157 2.98 11.90 0.27
C ALA A 157 3.99 11.59 1.40
N GLU A 158 3.83 10.45 2.08
CA GLU A 158 4.78 9.94 3.07
C GLU A 158 5.61 8.79 2.48
N GLY A 159 6.91 8.81 2.80
CA GLY A 159 7.83 7.71 2.55
C GLY A 159 8.40 7.24 3.87
N SER A 160 8.29 5.95 4.19
CA SER A 160 8.91 5.35 5.37
C SER A 160 9.58 4.03 5.03
N ALA A 161 10.59 3.66 5.79
CA ALA A 161 11.22 2.35 5.81
C ALA A 161 10.95 1.73 7.17
N TYR A 162 10.67 0.43 7.21
CA TYR A 162 10.48 -0.29 8.45
C TYR A 162 11.29 -1.60 8.46
N GLY A 163 11.75 -1.95 9.65
CA GLY A 163 12.31 -3.25 10.00
C GLY A 163 11.47 -3.89 11.09
N ASN A 164 11.12 -5.15 10.92
CA ASN A 164 10.33 -5.92 11.85
C ASN A 164 11.00 -7.27 12.13
N LEU A 165 11.27 -7.55 13.40
CA LEU A 165 11.81 -8.81 13.87
C LEU A 165 10.74 -9.50 14.72
N LEU A 166 10.22 -10.61 14.21
CA LEU A 166 9.26 -11.45 14.91
C LEU A 166 9.95 -12.72 15.40
N TRP A 167 9.97 -12.90 16.71
CA TRP A 167 10.43 -14.11 17.37
C TRP A 167 9.23 -14.89 17.92
N ARG A 168 8.88 -15.96 17.23
CA ARG A 168 7.82 -16.91 17.59
C ARG A 168 8.32 -17.96 18.57
N ASN A 169 7.40 -18.38 19.43
CA ASN A 169 7.56 -19.46 20.38
C ASN A 169 8.83 -19.27 21.24
N VAL A 170 8.87 -18.15 21.98
CA VAL A 170 10.04 -17.75 22.78
C VAL A 170 10.28 -18.77 23.90
N PHE A 171 9.24 -19.14 24.65
CA PHE A 171 9.30 -20.04 25.81
C PHE A 171 8.59 -21.38 25.58
N GLY A 172 8.22 -21.68 24.33
CA GLY A 172 7.55 -22.92 23.97
C GLY A 172 6.04 -22.94 24.20
N GLY A 173 5.42 -21.85 24.66
CA GLY A 173 3.97 -21.72 24.87
C GLY A 173 3.25 -20.87 23.83
N ALA A 174 3.77 -20.82 22.60
CA ALA A 174 3.28 -19.96 21.53
C ALA A 174 3.36 -18.45 21.83
N GLU A 175 4.33 -18.04 22.67
CA GLU A 175 4.61 -16.63 22.92
C GLU A 175 5.31 -15.98 21.72
N THR A 176 4.96 -14.74 21.40
CA THR A 176 5.56 -13.98 20.29
C THR A 176 6.17 -12.69 20.80
N LEU A 177 7.45 -12.48 20.55
CA LEU A 177 8.13 -11.20 20.75
C LEU A 177 8.25 -10.50 19.38
N ASN A 178 7.72 -9.30 19.28
CA ASN A 178 7.66 -8.52 18.06
C ASN A 178 8.40 -7.19 18.29
N LEU A 179 9.51 -7.00 17.58
CA LEU A 179 10.27 -5.75 17.57
C LEU A 179 10.04 -5.07 16.23
N ASN A 180 9.69 -3.79 16.25
CA ASN A 180 9.48 -3.02 15.03
C ASN A 180 10.14 -1.66 15.16
N ALA A 181 10.84 -1.28 14.10
CA ALA A 181 11.48 0.01 13.95
C ALA A 181 11.01 0.60 12.62
N SER A 182 10.55 1.85 12.62
CA SER A 182 10.22 2.59 11.41
C SER A 182 10.82 3.99 11.40
N LEU A 183 11.19 4.43 10.22
CA LEU A 183 11.82 5.72 9.93
C LEU A 183 11.16 6.27 8.66
N GLY A 184 10.82 7.54 8.61
CA GLY A 184 10.17 8.12 7.44
C GLY A 184 10.13 9.63 7.46
N THR A 185 9.54 10.21 6.42
CA THR A 185 9.45 11.67 6.23
C THR A 185 8.62 12.32 7.33
N ARG A 186 7.47 11.74 7.69
CA ARG A 186 6.61 12.23 8.79
C ARG A 186 6.97 11.62 10.15
N THR A 187 7.26 10.32 10.17
CA THR A 187 7.68 9.64 11.41
C THR A 187 9.20 9.60 11.45
N ARG A 188 9.83 10.56 12.13
CA ARG A 188 11.30 10.65 12.16
C ARG A 188 11.92 9.39 12.74
N SER A 189 11.34 8.86 13.81
CA SER A 189 11.67 7.55 14.34
C SER A 189 10.53 6.95 15.14
N ALA A 190 10.33 5.64 15.05
CA ALA A 190 9.44 4.89 15.92
C ALA A 190 10.04 3.52 16.21
N TYR A 191 10.16 3.19 17.48
CA TYR A 191 10.67 1.92 17.98
C TYR A 191 9.64 1.33 18.92
N GLN A 192 9.19 0.11 18.63
CA GLN A 192 8.24 -0.60 19.46
C GLN A 192 8.68 -2.02 19.73
N ALA A 193 8.36 -2.50 20.91
CA ALA A 193 8.58 -3.86 21.35
C ALA A 193 7.31 -4.38 22.01
N ALA A 194 6.76 -5.48 21.51
CA ALA A 194 5.55 -6.09 22.04
C ALA A 194 5.79 -7.58 22.30
N PHE A 195 5.48 -8.02 23.52
CA PHE A 195 5.47 -9.41 23.90
C PHE A 195 4.02 -9.87 24.08
N GLU A 196 3.67 -10.98 23.44
CA GLU A 196 2.35 -11.56 23.51
C GLU A 196 2.41 -13.03 23.91
N THR A 197 1.46 -13.44 24.75
CA THR A 197 1.32 -14.80 25.23
C THR A 197 -0.15 -15.20 25.27
N PRO A 198 -0.49 -16.41 24.78
CA PRO A 198 -1.83 -16.97 24.98
C PRO A 198 -2.03 -17.40 26.42
N ILE A 199 -3.14 -16.99 27.02
CA ILE A 199 -3.52 -17.37 28.38
C ILE A 199 -4.26 -18.71 28.33
N LEU A 200 -3.98 -19.61 29.27
CA LEU A 200 -4.59 -20.93 29.40
C LEU A 200 -4.47 -21.84 28.16
N SER A 201 -3.44 -21.63 27.31
CA SER A 201 -3.30 -22.34 26.02
C SER A 201 -4.57 -22.21 25.17
N ASP A 202 -5.13 -21.01 25.10
CA ASP A 202 -6.24 -20.66 24.23
C ASP A 202 -5.77 -19.68 23.13
N PRO A 203 -5.92 -20.00 21.83
CA PRO A 203 -5.53 -19.07 20.77
C PRO A 203 -6.43 -17.84 20.69
N ASP A 204 -7.61 -17.87 21.30
CA ASP A 204 -8.55 -16.76 21.35
C ASP A 204 -8.31 -15.81 22.51
N PHE A 205 -7.73 -16.30 23.61
CA PHE A 205 -7.51 -15.50 24.81
C PHE A 205 -6.02 -15.17 24.98
N ARG A 206 -5.66 -13.92 24.71
CA ARG A 206 -4.26 -13.49 24.64
C ARG A 206 -3.98 -12.26 25.47
N PHE A 207 -2.82 -12.25 26.10
CA PHE A 207 -2.27 -11.10 26.80
C PHE A 207 -1.09 -10.54 26.02
N GLU A 208 -1.04 -9.23 25.91
CA GLU A 208 0.03 -8.49 25.24
C GLU A 208 0.53 -7.39 26.17
N ILE A 209 1.84 -7.23 26.23
CA ILE A 209 2.49 -6.12 26.91
C ILE A 209 3.55 -5.53 25.99
N GLY A 210 3.63 -4.22 25.90
CA GLY A 210 4.55 -3.57 24.98
C GLY A 210 4.95 -2.17 25.39
N GLY A 211 5.98 -1.68 24.71
CA GLY A 211 6.51 -0.34 24.84
C GLY A 211 6.76 0.29 23.48
N ILE A 212 6.63 1.62 23.40
CA ILE A 212 6.97 2.42 22.23
C ILE A 212 7.73 3.68 22.64
N ALA A 213 8.68 4.05 21.80
CA ALA A 213 9.24 5.39 21.71
C ALA A 213 9.13 5.87 20.25
N SER A 214 8.42 6.95 20.00
CA SER A 214 8.27 7.54 18.66
C SER A 214 8.35 9.06 18.66
N SER A 215 8.81 9.61 17.54
CA SER A 215 8.83 11.05 17.23
C SER A 215 8.17 11.26 15.88
N THR A 216 7.05 11.98 15.86
CA THR A 216 6.24 12.21 14.67
C THR A 216 6.04 13.70 14.44
N GLU A 217 6.28 14.14 13.21
CA GLU A 217 6.04 15.52 12.81
C GLU A 217 4.58 15.69 12.37
N ARG A 218 3.88 16.64 12.97
CA ARG A 218 2.48 16.97 12.68
C ARG A 218 2.43 18.23 11.83
N SER A 219 2.75 18.08 10.55
CA SER A 219 2.88 19.21 9.62
C SER A 219 1.62 20.08 9.49
N TRP A 220 0.43 19.50 9.65
CA TRP A 220 -0.84 20.24 9.64
C TRP A 220 -1.11 21.05 10.92
N ALA A 221 -0.35 20.83 11.99
CA ALA A 221 -0.48 21.51 13.27
C ALA A 221 0.88 22.06 13.78
N SER A 222 1.83 22.29 12.87
CA SER A 222 3.10 22.99 13.09
C SER A 222 3.92 22.59 14.32
N HIS A 223 3.88 21.32 14.72
CA HIS A 223 4.64 20.80 15.86
C HIS A 223 5.14 19.37 15.64
N GLU A 224 6.08 18.95 16.47
CA GLU A 224 6.56 17.58 16.61
C GLU A 224 6.02 16.96 17.92
N GLU A 225 5.56 15.72 17.85
CA GLU A 225 5.02 14.96 18.96
C GLU A 225 5.96 13.79 19.28
N VAL A 226 6.55 13.83 20.48
CA VAL A 226 7.34 12.73 21.02
C VAL A 226 6.48 11.92 21.97
N LEU A 227 6.39 10.62 21.74
CA LEU A 227 5.62 9.67 22.52
C LEU A 227 6.55 8.61 23.10
N LYS A 228 6.50 8.40 24.42
CA LYS A 228 7.24 7.34 25.12
C LYS A 228 6.34 6.68 26.15
N GLY A 229 6.29 5.36 26.16
CA GLY A 229 5.53 4.66 27.17
C GLY A 229 5.24 3.22 26.81
N GLY A 230 4.18 2.67 27.39
CA GLY A 230 3.81 1.29 27.16
C GLY A 230 2.34 1.02 27.38
N TRP A 231 1.96 -0.19 27.04
CA TRP A 231 0.60 -0.68 27.14
C TRP A 231 0.58 -2.12 27.63
N SER A 232 -0.54 -2.51 28.21
CA SER A 232 -0.89 -3.90 28.49
C SER A 232 -2.31 -4.14 28.02
N LYS A 233 -2.55 -5.22 27.29
CA LYS A 233 -3.80 -5.48 26.60
C LYS A 233 -4.20 -6.95 26.73
N LEU A 234 -5.48 -7.16 26.99
CA LEU A 234 -6.14 -8.44 27.01
C LEU A 234 -7.06 -8.54 25.79
N ARG A 235 -6.94 -9.61 25.01
CA ARG A 235 -7.78 -9.89 23.85
C ARG A 235 -8.53 -11.18 24.03
N TRP A 236 -9.81 -11.19 23.70
CA TRP A 236 -10.62 -12.40 23.67
C TRP A 236 -11.61 -12.40 22.50
N LEU A 237 -11.95 -13.60 22.03
CA LEU A 237 -13.03 -13.81 21.07
C LEU A 237 -14.27 -14.32 21.82
N SER A 238 -15.40 -13.64 21.64
CA SER A 238 -16.69 -14.11 22.14
C SER A 238 -17.21 -15.29 21.30
N GLN A 239 -18.07 -16.13 21.88
CA GLN A 239 -18.67 -17.28 21.18
C GLN A 239 -19.45 -16.87 19.92
N SER A 240 -19.99 -15.65 19.88
CA SER A 240 -20.66 -15.08 18.71
C SER A 240 -19.71 -14.58 17.62
N GLY A 241 -18.38 -14.73 17.79
CA GLY A 241 -17.36 -14.29 16.84
C GLY A 241 -16.99 -12.81 16.94
N HIS A 242 -17.40 -12.11 18.01
CA HIS A 242 -16.97 -10.74 18.27
C HIS A 242 -15.62 -10.71 18.96
N ARG A 243 -14.74 -9.82 18.51
CA ARG A 243 -13.43 -9.60 19.12
C ARG A 243 -13.52 -8.46 20.11
N HIS A 244 -13.00 -8.71 21.31
CA HIS A 244 -12.90 -7.74 22.36
C HIS A 244 -11.44 -7.51 22.73
N GLU A 245 -11.09 -6.25 22.98
CA GLU A 245 -9.77 -5.85 23.45
C GLU A 245 -9.95 -4.89 24.62
N LEU A 246 -9.39 -5.21 25.76
CA LEU A 246 -9.36 -4.34 26.94
C LEU A 246 -7.90 -4.06 27.25
N GLY A 247 -7.50 -2.80 27.33
CA GLY A 247 -6.12 -2.44 27.58
C GLY A 247 -5.94 -1.25 28.48
N TYR A 248 -4.76 -1.16 29.05
CA TYR A 248 -4.25 -0.05 29.82
C TYR A 248 -3.08 0.57 29.08
N ASN A 249 -3.04 1.89 29.05
CA ASN A 249 -2.08 2.72 28.36
C ASN A 249 -1.41 3.65 29.36
N GLY A 250 -0.08 3.70 29.37
CA GLY A 250 0.71 4.63 30.18
C GLY A 250 1.74 5.31 29.31
N PHE A 251 1.49 6.56 28.94
CA PHE A 251 2.32 7.29 27.98
C PHE A 251 2.70 8.67 28.49
N TRP A 252 3.96 9.02 28.30
CA TRP A 252 4.47 10.39 28.32
C TRP A 252 4.49 10.92 26.88
N ARG A 253 3.79 12.03 26.68
CA ARG A 253 3.69 12.75 25.43
C ARG A 253 4.33 14.12 25.59
N GLN A 254 5.07 14.55 24.59
CA GLN A 254 5.73 15.84 24.59
C GLN A 254 5.47 16.54 23.26
N MET A 255 4.93 17.75 23.31
CA MET A 255 4.79 18.63 22.15
C MET A 255 5.99 19.56 22.10
N THR A 256 6.80 19.41 21.05
CA THR A 256 8.08 20.11 20.83
C THR A 256 8.21 20.54 19.37
N GLY A 257 9.31 21.18 19.00
CA GLY A 257 9.58 21.50 17.58
C GLY A 257 8.53 22.41 16.95
N LEU A 258 8.07 23.43 17.69
CA LEU A 258 7.07 24.37 17.18
C LEU A 258 7.67 25.23 16.06
N SER A 259 6.94 25.36 14.96
CA SER A 259 7.28 26.31 13.89
C SER A 259 7.13 27.76 14.36
N GLU A 260 7.82 28.70 13.70
CA GLU A 260 7.62 30.14 13.94
C GLU A 260 6.18 30.57 13.68
N ALA A 261 5.53 29.96 12.69
CA ALA A 261 4.13 30.21 12.34
C ALA A 261 3.11 29.46 13.22
N ALA A 262 3.56 28.72 14.24
CA ALA A 262 2.66 27.95 15.11
C ALA A 262 1.67 28.87 15.82
N SER A 263 0.41 28.45 15.80
CA SER A 263 -0.74 29.15 16.39
C SER A 263 -0.64 29.29 17.91
N PRO A 264 -1.29 30.30 18.52
CA PRO A 264 -1.35 30.43 19.98
C PRO A 264 -1.92 29.19 20.66
N THR A 265 -2.87 28.49 20.02
CA THR A 265 -3.44 27.25 20.54
C THR A 265 -2.39 26.13 20.66
N VAL A 266 -1.58 25.91 19.62
CA VAL A 266 -0.51 24.89 19.66
C VAL A 266 0.59 25.28 20.65
N ARG A 267 0.91 26.57 20.74
CA ARG A 267 1.88 27.10 21.71
C ARG A 267 1.41 26.95 23.17
N ALA A 268 0.10 27.04 23.42
CA ALA A 268 -0.47 26.88 24.76
C ALA A 268 -0.44 25.41 25.23
N ASP A 269 -0.58 24.45 24.32
CA ASP A 269 -0.54 23.02 24.61
C ASP A 269 0.88 22.42 24.60
N ALA A 270 1.90 23.23 24.26
CA ALA A 270 3.29 22.82 24.21
C ALA A 270 3.82 22.32 25.56
N GLY A 271 4.74 21.35 25.52
CA GLY A 271 5.35 20.75 26.70
C GLY A 271 4.89 19.32 26.97
N ASP A 272 4.98 18.92 28.23
CA ASP A 272 4.79 17.53 28.65
C ASP A 272 3.35 17.21 29.08
N SER A 273 2.94 15.96 28.84
CA SER A 273 1.67 15.40 29.29
C SER A 273 1.79 13.90 29.56
N VAL A 274 1.44 13.49 30.77
CA VAL A 274 1.29 12.08 31.14
C VAL A 274 -0.16 11.66 30.97
N LYS A 275 -0.37 10.56 30.25
CA LYS A 275 -1.67 9.96 29.99
C LYS A 275 -1.70 8.52 30.48
N SER A 276 -2.53 8.30 31.50
CA SER A 276 -2.95 6.98 31.96
C SER A 276 -4.39 6.77 31.51
N SER A 277 -4.62 5.73 30.69
CA SER A 277 -5.96 5.44 30.18
C SER A 277 -6.26 3.96 30.10
N VAL A 278 -7.54 3.62 30.27
CA VAL A 278 -8.09 2.29 30.02
C VAL A 278 -8.98 2.37 28.79
N PHE A 279 -8.81 1.44 27.86
CA PHE A 279 -9.63 1.38 26.65
C PHE A 279 -10.29 0.02 26.47
N HIS A 280 -11.47 0.03 25.88
CA HIS A 280 -12.19 -1.14 25.42
C HIS A 280 -12.55 -0.98 23.93
N SER A 281 -12.14 -1.95 23.12
CA SER A 281 -12.47 -2.06 21.70
C SER A 281 -13.31 -3.30 21.47
N TRP A 282 -14.47 -3.12 20.85
CA TRP A 282 -15.30 -4.19 20.32
C TRP A 282 -15.24 -4.15 18.79
N THR A 283 -15.08 -5.31 18.15
CA THR A 283 -14.99 -5.40 16.69
C THR A 283 -15.70 -6.64 16.17
N THR A 284 -16.47 -6.47 15.10
CA THR A 284 -17.09 -7.55 14.35
C THR A 284 -16.85 -7.33 12.86
N ASP A 285 -16.30 -8.33 12.18
CA ASP A 285 -16.08 -8.31 10.74
C ASP A 285 -16.80 -9.49 10.10
N ARG A 286 -17.80 -9.20 9.29
CA ARG A 286 -18.62 -10.15 8.54
C ARG A 286 -18.55 -9.88 7.04
N ARG A 287 -17.54 -9.13 6.58
CA ARG A 287 -17.32 -8.86 5.15
C ARG A 287 -16.79 -10.11 4.45
N ASP A 288 -17.10 -10.24 3.17
CA ASP A 288 -16.58 -11.30 2.30
C ASP A 288 -15.08 -11.15 2.03
N ASN A 289 -14.64 -9.93 1.71
CA ASN A 289 -13.25 -9.58 1.49
C ASN A 289 -12.93 -8.29 2.26
N PRO A 290 -11.93 -8.29 3.16
CA PRO A 290 -11.55 -7.08 3.90
C PRO A 290 -11.10 -5.93 2.99
N ILE A 291 -10.44 -6.21 1.87
CA ILE A 291 -9.78 -5.24 0.98
C ILE A 291 -10.77 -4.55 0.06
N LEU A 292 -11.57 -5.37 -0.61
CA LEU A 292 -12.56 -4.96 -1.58
C LEU A 292 -13.88 -5.66 -1.24
N PRO A 293 -14.58 -5.20 -0.20
CA PRO A 293 -15.79 -5.87 0.25
C PRO A 293 -16.89 -5.70 -0.79
N SER A 294 -17.48 -6.82 -1.19
CA SER A 294 -18.67 -6.84 -2.06
C SER A 294 -19.94 -7.11 -1.26
N ARG A 295 -19.82 -7.81 -0.12
CA ARG A 295 -20.92 -8.27 0.72
C ARG A 295 -20.55 -8.20 2.20
N GLY A 296 -21.54 -7.95 3.04
CA GLY A 296 -21.41 -8.02 4.50
C GLY A 296 -21.11 -6.68 5.14
N TYR A 297 -20.71 -6.70 6.41
CA TYR A 297 -20.51 -5.49 7.19
C TYR A 297 -19.36 -5.63 8.18
N TYR A 298 -18.81 -4.48 8.57
CA TYR A 298 -17.83 -4.33 9.62
C TYR A 298 -18.33 -3.28 10.59
N ALA A 299 -18.17 -3.53 11.89
CA ALA A 299 -18.44 -2.56 12.93
C ALA A 299 -17.38 -2.63 14.01
N LYS A 300 -16.95 -1.45 14.46
CA LYS A 300 -16.00 -1.27 15.56
C LYS A 300 -16.49 -0.17 16.48
N ALA A 301 -16.45 -0.43 17.78
CA ALA A 301 -16.68 0.56 18.81
C ALA A 301 -15.44 0.63 19.71
N PHE A 302 -14.90 1.82 19.90
CA PHE A 302 -13.72 2.07 20.71
C PHE A 302 -14.07 3.07 21.79
N ASN A 303 -13.77 2.73 23.04
CA ASN A 303 -13.98 3.59 24.20
C ASN A 303 -12.66 3.71 24.96
N GLU A 304 -12.29 4.92 25.36
CA GLU A 304 -11.09 5.21 26.15
C GLU A 304 -11.47 6.14 27.30
N LEU A 305 -11.07 5.78 28.51
CA LEU A 305 -11.25 6.56 29.73
C LEU A 305 -9.87 6.90 30.30
N ALA A 306 -9.60 8.19 30.46
CA ALA A 306 -8.35 8.71 31.01
C ALA A 306 -8.63 9.61 32.23
N GLY A 307 -7.68 9.67 33.17
CA GLY A 307 -7.73 10.65 34.26
C GLY A 307 -8.83 10.44 35.32
N TRP A 308 -9.52 9.30 35.31
CA TRP A 308 -10.66 9.03 36.19
C TRP A 308 -10.29 8.06 37.32
N GLY A 309 -10.54 8.47 38.57
CA GLY A 309 -10.33 7.66 39.76
C GLY A 309 -8.85 7.28 39.96
N PRO A 310 -8.47 5.99 39.95
CA PRO A 310 -7.08 5.58 40.14
C PRO A 310 -6.17 5.92 38.95
N LEU A 311 -6.75 6.25 37.79
CA LEU A 311 -6.03 6.62 36.57
C LEU A 311 -5.58 8.07 36.69
N LYS A 312 -4.41 8.32 37.28
CA LYS A 312 -3.85 9.68 37.43
C LYS A 312 -3.05 10.09 36.19
N GLY A 313 -3.03 11.39 35.90
CA GLY A 313 -2.29 11.98 34.79
C GLY A 313 -2.71 13.43 34.56
N ASP A 314 -2.23 14.01 33.46
CA ASP A 314 -2.47 15.42 33.12
C ASP A 314 -3.71 15.63 32.25
N VAL A 315 -4.40 14.54 31.88
CA VAL A 315 -5.60 14.55 31.04
C VAL A 315 -6.70 13.71 31.67
N SER A 316 -7.94 14.21 31.61
CA SER A 316 -9.13 13.54 32.11
C SER A 316 -10.27 13.64 31.11
N PHE A 317 -10.68 12.50 30.55
CA PHE A 317 -11.71 12.45 29.52
C PHE A 317 -12.28 11.05 29.32
N TRP A 318 -13.47 11.00 28.73
CA TRP A 318 -14.02 9.82 28.07
C TRP A 318 -14.11 10.07 26.56
N LYS A 319 -13.42 9.24 25.78
CA LYS A 319 -13.42 9.27 24.31
C LYS A 319 -14.15 8.04 23.79
N SER A 320 -15.07 8.23 22.86
CA SER A 320 -15.82 7.15 22.21
C SER A 320 -15.78 7.34 20.70
N GLU A 321 -15.49 6.28 19.95
CA GLU A 321 -15.50 6.26 18.50
C GLU A 321 -16.26 5.03 17.99
N VAL A 322 -17.08 5.25 16.97
CA VAL A 322 -17.83 4.21 16.28
C VAL A 322 -17.49 4.27 14.80
N GLU A 323 -17.13 3.11 14.26
CA GLU A 323 -16.87 2.93 12.84
C GLU A 323 -17.73 1.79 12.32
N THR A 324 -18.39 2.02 11.18
CA THR A 324 -19.22 1.04 10.51
C THR A 324 -18.96 1.08 9.01
N GLN A 325 -18.99 -0.09 8.39
CA GLN A 325 -18.88 -0.24 6.96
C GLN A 325 -19.85 -1.32 6.49
N GLY A 326 -20.57 -1.09 5.41
CA GLY A 326 -21.44 -2.05 4.75
C GLY A 326 -21.08 -2.21 3.29
N ALA A 327 -21.25 -3.41 2.74
CA ALA A 327 -21.12 -3.69 1.33
C ALA A 327 -22.31 -4.52 0.85
N VAL A 328 -22.96 -4.06 -0.22
CA VAL A 328 -24.12 -4.72 -0.83
C VAL A 328 -23.92 -4.77 -2.34
N PRO A 329 -24.03 -5.95 -2.98
CA PRO A 329 -23.93 -6.07 -4.42
C PRO A 329 -25.18 -5.49 -5.10
N ILE A 330 -25.01 -4.78 -6.21
CA ILE A 330 -26.14 -4.25 -6.99
C ILE A 330 -26.47 -5.21 -8.15
N PRO A 331 -27.67 -5.82 -8.16
CA PRO A 331 -28.08 -6.65 -9.28
C PRO A 331 -28.38 -5.81 -10.51
N ILE A 332 -27.86 -6.20 -11.68
CA ILE A 332 -28.21 -5.57 -12.97
C ILE A 332 -29.29 -6.44 -13.64
N PRO A 333 -30.43 -5.86 -14.07
CA PRO A 333 -31.42 -6.58 -14.86
C PRO A 333 -30.80 -7.18 -16.13
N GLY A 334 -30.88 -8.51 -16.29
CA GLY A 334 -30.37 -9.23 -17.47
C GLY A 334 -29.05 -9.97 -17.29
N VAL A 335 -28.33 -9.78 -16.18
CA VAL A 335 -27.14 -10.59 -15.84
C VAL A 335 -27.53 -11.65 -14.81
N LYS A 336 -27.36 -12.94 -15.12
CA LYS A 336 -27.56 -14.03 -14.15
C LYS A 336 -26.34 -14.09 -13.21
N GLY A 337 -26.54 -13.80 -11.93
CA GLY A 337 -25.50 -13.86 -10.90
C GLY A 337 -24.99 -12.49 -10.46
N ASP A 338 -23.83 -12.47 -9.78
CA ASP A 338 -23.22 -11.23 -9.30
C ASP A 338 -22.68 -10.41 -10.48
N SER A 339 -23.23 -9.20 -10.64
CA SER A 339 -22.82 -8.24 -11.67
C SER A 339 -21.39 -7.72 -11.50
N GLY A 340 -20.76 -8.02 -10.37
CA GLY A 340 -19.51 -7.42 -9.93
C GLY A 340 -19.65 -5.97 -9.44
N ILE A 341 -20.83 -5.35 -9.51
CA ILE A 341 -21.05 -4.00 -8.98
C ILE A 341 -21.40 -4.11 -7.49
N SER A 342 -20.73 -3.31 -6.66
CA SER A 342 -21.03 -3.23 -5.22
C SER A 342 -21.15 -1.80 -4.74
N LEU A 343 -22.18 -1.55 -3.94
CA LEU A 343 -22.32 -0.33 -3.15
C LEU A 343 -21.67 -0.57 -1.81
N THR A 344 -20.66 0.23 -1.48
CA THR A 344 -20.02 0.23 -0.18
C THR A 344 -20.33 1.53 0.53
N THR A 345 -20.76 1.45 1.79
CA THR A 345 -21.02 2.61 2.63
C THR A 345 -20.13 2.54 3.85
N GLY A 346 -19.68 3.68 4.33
CA GLY A 346 -18.87 3.82 5.53
C GLY A 346 -19.40 4.96 6.38
N PHE A 347 -19.53 4.76 7.68
CA PHE A 347 -19.91 5.80 8.62
C PHE A 347 -19.01 5.75 9.85
N ARG A 348 -18.53 6.91 10.26
CA ARG A 348 -17.64 7.12 11.41
C ARG A 348 -18.18 8.26 12.26
N ALA A 349 -18.19 8.10 13.57
CA ALA A 349 -18.53 9.16 14.49
C ALA A 349 -17.68 9.04 15.74
N GLY A 350 -17.33 10.18 16.33
CA GLY A 350 -16.57 10.20 17.57
C GLY A 350 -16.98 11.36 18.46
N LEU A 351 -16.83 11.12 19.75
CA LEU A 351 -17.20 12.03 20.83
C LEU A 351 -16.11 12.01 21.89
N PHE A 352 -15.65 13.20 22.25
CA PHE A 352 -14.70 13.44 23.32
C PHE A 352 -15.38 14.23 24.43
N TYR A 353 -15.57 13.59 25.58
CA TYR A 353 -16.21 14.18 26.74
C TYR A 353 -15.15 14.50 27.82
N PRO A 354 -14.85 15.78 28.09
CA PRO A 354 -13.88 16.14 29.12
C PRO A 354 -14.43 15.84 30.52
N LEU A 355 -13.56 15.30 31.38
CA LEU A 355 -13.90 14.96 32.76
C LEU A 355 -13.09 15.85 33.72
N GLY A 356 -13.55 15.94 34.97
CA GLY A 356 -12.79 16.57 36.04
C GLY A 356 -11.67 15.66 36.55
N LEU A 357 -10.58 16.25 37.04
CA LEU A 357 -9.53 15.52 37.75
C LEU A 357 -9.89 15.50 39.25
N ASP A 358 -10.10 14.31 39.83
CA ASP A 358 -10.45 14.13 41.26
C ASP A 358 -11.68 14.96 41.72
N SER A 359 -11.68 15.44 42.98
CA SER A 359 -12.73 16.28 43.58
C SER A 359 -12.79 17.71 43.04
N ASN A 360 -11.93 18.09 42.09
CA ASN A 360 -11.99 19.41 41.46
C ASN A 360 -13.12 19.43 40.44
N SER A 361 -14.08 20.35 40.64
CA SER A 361 -15.24 20.52 39.73
C SER A 361 -14.90 21.13 38.37
N ARG A 362 -13.62 21.43 38.09
CA ARG A 362 -13.16 22.00 36.82
C ARG A 362 -12.81 20.88 35.83
N PRO A 363 -13.52 20.77 34.70
CA PRO A 363 -13.19 19.82 33.65
C PRO A 363 -11.88 20.20 32.97
N GLN A 364 -11.05 19.21 32.66
CA GLN A 364 -9.86 19.41 31.83
C GLN A 364 -10.26 19.35 30.36
N LEU A 365 -10.15 20.49 29.66
CA LEU A 365 -10.48 20.56 28.24
C LEU A 365 -9.53 19.68 27.40
N SER A 366 -9.97 19.36 26.19
CA SER A 366 -9.16 18.57 25.26
C SER A 366 -7.89 19.32 24.87
N ARG A 367 -6.76 18.62 24.86
CA ARG A 367 -5.51 19.09 24.25
C ARG A 367 -5.50 18.74 22.76
N VAL A 368 -4.73 19.47 21.96
CA VAL A 368 -4.51 19.20 20.52
C VAL A 368 -4.15 17.73 20.26
N ASN A 369 -3.37 17.11 21.16
CA ASN A 369 -2.97 15.70 21.07
C ASN A 369 -4.11 14.69 21.24
N ASP A 370 -5.24 15.05 21.86
CA ASP A 370 -6.34 14.09 22.11
C ASP A 370 -7.56 14.32 21.20
N ARG A 371 -7.61 15.48 20.53
CA ARG A 371 -8.66 15.86 19.57
C ARG A 371 -8.68 14.95 18.35
N PHE A 372 -9.86 14.83 17.74
CA PHE A 372 -10.04 14.18 16.46
C PHE A 372 -9.57 15.11 15.33
N GLN A 373 -9.02 14.53 14.27
CA GLN A 373 -8.71 15.25 13.02
C GLN A 373 -9.35 14.50 11.87
N LEU A 374 -9.95 15.23 10.94
CA LEU A 374 -10.71 14.66 9.85
C LEU A 374 -10.22 15.22 8.51
N GLY A 375 -10.03 14.36 7.52
CA GLY A 375 -9.65 14.78 6.17
C GLY A 375 -8.36 14.11 5.69
N GLY A 376 -8.31 13.84 4.39
CA GLY A 376 -7.20 13.15 3.75
C GLY A 376 -7.67 12.17 2.67
N PRO A 377 -6.73 11.60 1.88
CA PRO A 377 -7.06 10.74 0.74
C PRO A 377 -7.68 9.39 1.12
N THR A 378 -7.45 8.92 2.35
CA THR A 378 -8.01 7.69 2.91
C THR A 378 -9.27 7.91 3.75
N ASP A 379 -9.46 9.14 4.18
CA ASP A 379 -10.53 9.64 5.04
C ASP A 379 -11.57 10.32 4.14
N VAL A 380 -11.96 11.54 4.48
CA VAL A 380 -12.72 12.44 3.62
C VAL A 380 -11.86 12.92 2.45
N ARG A 381 -11.86 12.13 1.37
CA ARG A 381 -11.33 12.46 0.03
C ARG A 381 -11.82 13.84 -0.42
N GLY A 382 -10.99 14.55 -1.19
CA GLY A 382 -11.28 15.93 -1.61
C GLY A 382 -10.88 17.01 -0.61
N PHE A 383 -10.26 16.63 0.51
CA PHE A 383 -9.71 17.56 1.51
C PHE A 383 -8.24 17.24 1.79
N ARG A 384 -7.50 18.24 2.27
CA ARG A 384 -6.12 18.04 2.72
C ARG A 384 -6.09 17.17 3.98
N LEU A 385 -4.91 16.65 4.33
CA LEU A 385 -4.70 15.86 5.53
C LEU A 385 -5.11 16.68 6.75
N SER A 386 -6.04 16.15 7.56
CA SER A 386 -6.61 16.88 8.71
C SER A 386 -7.25 18.23 8.34
N GLY A 387 -7.73 18.38 7.10
CA GLY A 387 -8.22 19.65 6.56
C GLY A 387 -9.66 20.06 6.94
N LEU A 388 -10.46 19.16 7.53
CA LEU A 388 -11.79 19.51 8.04
C LEU A 388 -11.72 19.89 9.53
N GLY A 389 -12.62 20.78 9.93
CA GLY A 389 -12.81 21.19 11.33
C GLY A 389 -12.13 22.50 11.73
N PRO A 390 -12.01 22.74 13.05
CA PRO A 390 -11.54 24.01 13.59
C PRO A 390 -10.07 24.28 13.29
N ARG A 391 -9.77 25.53 12.99
CA ARG A 391 -8.41 26.01 12.73
C ARG A 391 -8.12 27.30 13.47
N ASP A 392 -6.85 27.45 13.80
CA ASP A 392 -6.28 28.67 14.37
C ASP A 392 -5.12 29.11 13.46
N GLY A 393 -5.32 30.19 12.70
CA GLY A 393 -4.41 30.58 11.64
C GLY A 393 -4.25 29.49 10.57
N ALA A 394 -3.01 29.03 10.36
CA ALA A 394 -2.68 27.95 9.44
C ALA A 394 -2.75 26.55 10.08
N ASP A 395 -2.93 26.44 11.40
CA ASP A 395 -2.89 25.15 12.07
C ASP A 395 -4.28 24.50 12.13
N ALA A 396 -4.33 23.22 11.76
CA ALA A 396 -5.47 22.35 11.97
C ALA A 396 -5.46 21.79 13.40
N VAL A 397 -6.20 22.49 14.26
CA VAL A 397 -6.27 22.25 15.71
C VAL A 397 -7.08 21.00 16.06
N GLY A 398 -8.02 20.61 15.20
CA GLY A 398 -8.92 19.47 15.42
C GLY A 398 -10.11 19.79 16.31
N GLY A 399 -10.96 18.80 16.56
CA GLY A 399 -12.22 18.97 17.31
C GLY A 399 -12.56 17.78 18.21
N ASP A 400 -13.61 17.94 19.00
CA ASP A 400 -14.03 17.01 20.05
C ASP A 400 -15.16 16.09 19.61
N VAL A 401 -16.00 16.55 18.68
CA VAL A 401 -17.13 15.77 18.14
C VAL A 401 -17.05 15.77 16.64
N TYR A 402 -17.19 14.60 16.02
CA TYR A 402 -17.28 14.49 14.57
C TYR A 402 -18.25 13.41 14.11
N ALA A 403 -18.73 13.59 12.89
CA ALA A 403 -19.39 12.56 12.11
C ALA A 403 -18.93 12.66 10.66
N ALA A 404 -18.66 11.51 10.05
CA ALA A 404 -18.22 11.39 8.67
C ALA A 404 -18.89 10.19 8.01
N GLY A 405 -19.31 10.35 6.76
CA GLY A 405 -19.94 9.32 5.96
C GLY A 405 -19.33 9.25 4.57
N SER A 406 -19.30 8.05 3.99
CA SER A 406 -18.94 7.83 2.60
C SER A 406 -19.84 6.77 1.97
N ALA A 407 -20.09 6.95 0.68
CA ALA A 407 -20.76 5.96 -0.16
C ALA A 407 -19.96 5.85 -1.45
N ASN A 408 -19.48 4.64 -1.75
CA ASN A 408 -18.73 4.35 -2.96
C ASN A 408 -19.42 3.26 -3.76
N LEU A 409 -19.54 3.50 -5.05
CA LEU A 409 -20.02 2.53 -6.02
C LEU A 409 -18.81 1.98 -6.78
N LEU A 410 -18.56 0.68 -6.64
CA LEU A 410 -17.45 -0.03 -7.24
C LEU A 410 -17.93 -0.79 -8.47
N PHE A 411 -17.33 -0.50 -9.61
CA PHE A 411 -17.64 -1.13 -10.89
C PHE A 411 -16.45 -1.99 -11.35
N PRO A 412 -16.69 -3.18 -11.94
CA PRO A 412 -15.65 -3.87 -12.70
C PRO A 412 -15.29 -3.04 -13.94
N LEU A 413 -14.03 -3.12 -14.36
CA LEU A 413 -13.62 -2.52 -15.63
C LEU A 413 -14.36 -3.19 -16.81
N PRO A 414 -14.85 -2.41 -17.79
CA PRO A 414 -15.44 -2.97 -18.99
C PRO A 414 -14.48 -3.95 -19.67
N ARG A 415 -14.97 -5.12 -20.10
CA ARG A 415 -14.21 -6.18 -20.81
C ARG A 415 -13.15 -6.95 -20.00
N VAL A 416 -12.81 -6.50 -18.79
CA VAL A 416 -11.74 -7.11 -17.96
C VAL A 416 -12.28 -8.20 -17.00
N GLY A 417 -13.62 -8.30 -16.86
CA GLY A 417 -14.31 -9.29 -16.03
C GLY A 417 -14.34 -8.93 -14.54
N ALA A 418 -15.32 -9.45 -13.80
CA ALA A 418 -15.54 -9.12 -12.38
C ALA A 418 -14.49 -9.72 -11.42
N GLU A 419 -13.72 -10.70 -11.89
CA GLU A 419 -12.73 -11.44 -11.09
C GLU A 419 -11.41 -10.69 -10.88
N LYS A 420 -11.17 -9.61 -11.65
CA LYS A 420 -9.90 -8.89 -11.59
C LYS A 420 -9.87 -7.93 -10.38
N PRO A 421 -8.70 -7.75 -9.74
CA PRO A 421 -8.54 -6.89 -8.56
C PRO A 421 -8.66 -5.37 -8.85
N LEU A 422 -9.01 -4.98 -10.08
CA LEU A 422 -9.07 -3.58 -10.51
C LEU A 422 -10.52 -3.15 -10.68
N ARG A 423 -10.92 -2.10 -9.96
CA ARG A 423 -12.27 -1.54 -9.99
C ARG A 423 -12.25 -0.06 -10.32
N LEU A 424 -13.25 0.40 -11.05
CA LEU A 424 -13.58 1.82 -11.09
C LEU A 424 -14.40 2.14 -9.83
N GLN A 425 -14.13 3.26 -9.18
CA GLN A 425 -14.93 3.73 -8.06
C GLN A 425 -15.52 5.10 -8.37
N THR A 426 -16.80 5.29 -8.06
CA THR A 426 -17.37 6.62 -7.87
C THR A 426 -17.72 6.77 -6.42
N PHE A 427 -17.52 7.94 -5.85
CA PHE A 427 -17.75 8.16 -4.44
C PHE A 427 -18.35 9.53 -4.16
N ILE A 428 -19.14 9.55 -3.09
CA ILE A 428 -19.54 10.76 -2.39
C ILE A 428 -19.20 10.57 -0.93
N ASN A 429 -18.58 11.57 -0.33
CA ASN A 429 -18.18 11.54 1.06
C ASN A 429 -18.39 12.90 1.68
N GLY A 430 -18.68 12.92 2.96
CA GLY A 430 -18.83 14.15 3.70
C GLY A 430 -18.55 13.96 5.16
N GLY A 431 -18.23 15.05 5.83
CA GLY A 431 -17.96 15.01 7.25
C GLY A 431 -18.05 16.37 7.88
N ARG A 432 -18.07 16.35 9.21
CA ARG A 432 -18.08 17.54 10.03
C ARG A 432 -17.35 17.24 11.33
N LEU A 433 -16.46 18.15 11.70
CA LEU A 433 -15.68 18.11 12.94
C LEU A 433 -15.88 19.44 13.65
N LEU A 434 -16.27 19.40 14.91
CA LEU A 434 -16.58 20.57 15.72
C LEU A 434 -15.81 20.56 17.05
N PRO A 435 -15.41 21.73 17.58
CA PRO A 435 -14.87 21.84 18.91
C PRO A 435 -16.02 21.86 19.94
N LEU A 436 -15.74 21.48 21.18
CA LEU A 436 -16.71 21.59 22.25
C LEU A 436 -16.90 23.06 22.64
N GLN A 437 -18.11 23.58 22.46
CA GLN A 437 -18.45 24.98 22.75
C GLN A 437 -19.85 25.07 23.36
N THR A 438 -20.03 25.99 24.30
CA THR A 438 -21.34 26.34 24.84
C THR A 438 -22.20 27.03 23.78
N SER A 439 -23.50 27.24 24.03
CA SER A 439 -24.38 27.98 23.11
C SER A 439 -23.93 29.42 22.84
N GLN A 440 -23.12 30.00 23.74
CA GLN A 440 -22.50 31.32 23.60
C GLN A 440 -21.17 31.28 22.84
N LYS A 441 -20.75 30.12 22.33
CA LYS A 441 -19.47 29.85 21.64
C LYS A 441 -18.24 30.06 22.52
N GLU A 442 -18.39 29.85 23.83
CA GLU A 442 -17.29 29.92 24.79
C GLU A 442 -16.86 28.52 25.22
N ALA A 443 -15.63 28.42 25.74
CA ALA A 443 -15.09 27.17 26.27
C ALA A 443 -15.74 26.85 27.63
N PRO A 444 -16.21 25.61 27.88
CA PRO A 444 -16.88 25.27 29.12
C PRO A 444 -15.89 25.23 30.29
N THR A 445 -16.28 25.82 31.42
CA THR A 445 -15.45 25.94 32.63
C THR A 445 -15.95 25.09 33.79
N THR A 446 -17.22 24.65 33.74
CA THR A 446 -17.86 23.81 34.76
C THR A 446 -18.40 22.52 34.16
N GLY A 447 -18.56 21.47 34.98
CA GLY A 447 -19.11 20.18 34.51
C GLY A 447 -20.56 20.26 34.00
N ALA A 448 -21.36 21.23 34.48
CA ALA A 448 -22.70 21.49 33.94
C ALA A 448 -22.61 22.12 32.55
N GLU A 449 -21.75 23.14 32.37
CA GLU A 449 -21.47 23.73 31.06
C GLU A 449 -20.94 22.72 30.04
N VAL A 450 -20.17 21.71 30.46
CA VAL A 450 -19.72 20.63 29.56
C VAL A 450 -20.90 19.83 29.02
N ARG A 451 -21.93 19.55 29.84
CA ARG A 451 -23.13 18.82 29.38
C ARG A 451 -23.92 19.67 28.39
N ASP A 452 -24.09 20.95 28.71
CA ASP A 452 -24.79 21.89 27.84
C ASP A 452 -24.03 22.06 26.51
N ALA A 453 -22.72 22.28 26.58
CA ALA A 453 -21.82 22.36 25.42
C ALA A 453 -21.88 21.09 24.56
N MET A 454 -21.89 19.91 25.19
CA MET A 454 -21.99 18.64 24.46
C MET A 454 -23.32 18.53 23.72
N SER A 455 -24.43 18.91 24.37
CA SER A 455 -25.75 18.89 23.75
C SER A 455 -25.85 19.92 22.60
N SER A 456 -25.28 21.12 22.77
CA SER A 456 -25.26 22.14 21.72
C SER A 456 -24.38 21.73 20.55
N THR A 457 -23.16 21.24 20.80
CA THR A 457 -22.26 20.76 19.73
C THR A 457 -22.86 19.58 18.97
N LEU A 458 -23.56 18.65 19.65
CA LEU A 458 -24.24 17.53 18.98
C LEU A 458 -25.43 17.99 18.14
N SER A 459 -26.20 18.96 18.63
CA SER A 459 -27.28 19.59 17.85
C SER A 459 -26.72 20.37 16.65
N GLU A 460 -25.57 21.03 16.84
CA GLU A 460 -24.89 21.77 15.80
C GLU A 460 -24.35 20.83 14.72
N LEU A 461 -23.87 19.63 15.07
CA LEU A 461 -23.39 18.64 14.12
C LEU A 461 -24.42 18.36 13.00
N GLY A 462 -25.70 18.27 13.35
CA GLY A 462 -26.82 18.10 12.41
C GLY A 462 -27.34 19.40 11.76
N ASN A 463 -26.91 20.56 12.23
CA ASN A 463 -27.39 21.86 11.75
C ASN A 463 -26.61 22.35 10.51
N GLY A 464 -27.26 22.34 9.34
CA GLY A 464 -26.68 22.78 8.07
C GLY A 464 -25.92 21.69 7.32
N LEU A 465 -25.46 21.99 6.11
CA LEU A 465 -24.80 21.01 5.25
C LEU A 465 -23.40 20.65 5.81
N PRO A 466 -23.03 19.35 5.88
CA PRO A 466 -21.66 18.95 6.15
C PRO A 466 -20.75 19.32 4.98
N SER A 467 -19.44 19.25 5.19
CA SER A 467 -18.48 19.45 4.11
C SER A 467 -18.44 18.19 3.26
N VAL A 468 -18.73 18.34 1.96
CA VAL A 468 -19.00 17.22 1.05
C VAL A 468 -18.05 17.29 -0.14
N ALA A 469 -17.52 16.15 -0.53
CA ALA A 469 -16.79 15.95 -1.77
C ALA A 469 -17.39 14.78 -2.55
N ALA A 470 -17.24 14.84 -3.87
CA ALA A 470 -17.59 13.76 -4.76
C ALA A 470 -16.46 13.54 -5.76
N GLY A 471 -16.34 12.33 -6.29
CA GLY A 471 -15.28 12.01 -7.21
C GLY A 471 -15.44 10.66 -7.88
N PHE A 472 -14.50 10.39 -8.76
CA PHE A 472 -14.33 9.09 -9.40
C PHE A 472 -12.86 8.69 -9.35
N GLY A 473 -12.58 7.42 -9.47
CA GLY A 473 -11.22 6.92 -9.32
C GLY A 473 -11.07 5.46 -9.71
N LEU A 474 -9.86 4.97 -9.52
CA LEU A 474 -9.46 3.60 -9.78
C LEU A 474 -8.99 2.98 -8.46
N VAL A 475 -9.47 1.78 -8.16
CA VAL A 475 -9.06 1.00 -6.99
C VAL A 475 -8.38 -0.26 -7.46
N TYR A 476 -7.14 -0.46 -7.04
CA TYR A 476 -6.40 -1.69 -7.27
C TYR A 476 -6.21 -2.43 -5.94
N ALA A 477 -6.83 -3.59 -5.83
CA ALA A 477 -6.74 -4.48 -4.68
C ALA A 477 -5.51 -5.40 -4.82
N HIS A 478 -4.36 -4.95 -4.33
CA HIS A 478 -3.18 -5.79 -4.18
C HIS A 478 -3.28 -6.61 -2.88
N PRO A 479 -2.74 -7.84 -2.80
CA PRO A 479 -2.73 -8.62 -1.56
C PRO A 479 -2.04 -7.96 -0.35
N VAL A 480 -1.30 -6.86 -0.56
CA VAL A 480 -0.58 -6.14 0.50
C VAL A 480 -1.11 -4.71 0.69
N ALA A 481 -1.87 -4.20 -0.28
CA ALA A 481 -2.37 -2.83 -0.25
C ALA A 481 -3.53 -2.61 -1.22
N ARG A 482 -4.45 -1.74 -0.84
CA ARG A 482 -5.42 -1.12 -1.74
C ARG A 482 -4.87 0.22 -2.18
N PHE A 483 -4.57 0.31 -3.47
CA PHE A 483 -4.17 1.55 -4.10
C PHE A 483 -5.41 2.25 -4.64
N GLU A 484 -5.59 3.51 -4.28
CA GLU A 484 -6.67 4.36 -4.77
C GLU A 484 -6.12 5.55 -5.51
N LEU A 485 -6.46 5.66 -6.78
CA LEU A 485 -6.20 6.85 -7.58
C LEU A 485 -7.52 7.59 -7.77
N ASN A 486 -7.71 8.66 -7.02
CA ASN A 486 -8.97 9.38 -6.94
C ASN A 486 -8.86 10.75 -7.59
N PHE A 487 -9.87 11.11 -8.36
CA PHE A 487 -10.11 12.48 -8.78
C PHE A 487 -11.27 13.02 -7.95
N SER A 488 -10.99 13.96 -7.05
CA SER A 488 -11.93 14.46 -6.07
C SER A 488 -12.26 15.93 -6.29
N LEU A 489 -13.54 16.27 -6.16
CA LEU A 489 -14.06 17.63 -6.20
C LEU A 489 -14.81 17.93 -4.89
N PRO A 490 -14.28 18.79 -4.00
CA PRO A 490 -15.04 19.33 -2.88
C PRO A 490 -16.21 20.19 -3.40
N LEU A 491 -17.43 19.80 -3.02
CA LEU A 491 -18.69 20.45 -3.39
C LEU A 491 -19.11 21.51 -2.37
N VAL A 492 -18.94 21.19 -1.08
CA VAL A 492 -19.28 22.08 0.03
C VAL A 492 -18.07 22.17 0.95
N LEU A 493 -17.60 23.40 1.19
CA LEU A 493 -16.47 23.74 2.04
C LEU A 493 -16.91 24.78 3.06
N ARG A 494 -16.59 24.56 4.33
CA ARG A 494 -16.86 25.57 5.37
C ARG A 494 -15.70 26.53 5.49
N LYS A 495 -15.98 27.72 6.02
CA LYS A 495 -14.96 28.75 6.25
C LYS A 495 -13.87 28.19 7.17
N GLY A 496 -12.63 28.25 6.70
CA GLY A 496 -11.45 27.76 7.42
C GLY A 496 -10.99 26.37 6.98
N GLU A 497 -11.85 25.53 6.40
CA GLU A 497 -11.46 24.19 5.98
C GLU A 497 -10.63 24.20 4.69
N GLU A 498 -9.74 23.21 4.55
CA GLU A 498 -8.87 23.08 3.38
C GLU A 498 -9.33 21.97 2.44
N GLY A 499 -9.99 22.38 1.37
CA GLY A 499 -10.33 21.50 0.24
C GLY A 499 -9.13 21.28 -0.67
N ARG A 500 -9.05 20.08 -1.27
CA ARG A 500 -8.09 19.76 -2.32
C ARG A 500 -8.82 19.21 -3.53
N LYS A 501 -8.75 19.95 -4.64
CA LYS A 501 -9.29 19.54 -5.95
C LYS A 501 -8.28 18.65 -6.69
N GLY A 502 -8.78 17.83 -7.61
CA GLY A 502 -7.97 17.10 -8.57
C GLY A 502 -7.51 15.73 -8.08
N LEU A 503 -6.31 15.32 -8.51
CA LEU A 503 -5.76 14.00 -8.28
C LEU A 503 -5.31 13.80 -6.82
N GLN A 504 -5.77 12.72 -6.20
CA GLN A 504 -5.38 12.25 -4.88
C GLN A 504 -4.97 10.78 -4.98
N LEU A 505 -3.75 10.49 -4.53
CA LEU A 505 -3.28 9.12 -4.38
C LEU A 505 -3.47 8.69 -2.92
N GLY A 506 -4.36 7.74 -2.70
CA GLY A 506 -4.57 7.09 -1.41
C GLY A 506 -3.97 5.71 -1.43
N ILE A 507 -3.23 5.34 -0.38
CA ILE A 507 -2.75 3.97 -0.21
C ILE A 507 -3.30 3.47 1.12
N ALA A 508 -4.35 2.66 1.04
CA ALA A 508 -4.94 1.97 2.18
C ALA A 508 -4.32 0.57 2.25
N LYS A 509 -3.34 0.36 3.12
CA LYS A 509 -2.62 -0.92 3.15
C LYS A 509 -3.48 -2.01 3.75
N PHE A 510 -3.71 -3.08 3.00
CA PHE A 510 -4.45 -4.23 3.47
C PHE A 510 -3.52 -5.43 3.62
N SER A 511 -3.55 -6.05 4.79
CA SER A 511 -3.06 -7.41 4.91
C SER A 511 -4.07 -8.36 4.24
N CYS A 512 -3.78 -8.88 3.05
CA CYS A 512 -4.55 -9.99 2.50
C CYS A 512 -4.10 -11.27 3.19
N ASN A 513 -5.03 -11.86 3.94
CA ASN A 513 -5.11 -13.31 4.08
C ASN A 513 -5.39 -13.89 2.69
N LEU A 514 -4.36 -14.20 1.91
CA LEU A 514 -4.51 -15.07 0.74
C LEU A 514 -4.70 -16.52 1.22
N ALA A 515 -5.82 -16.76 1.89
CA ALA A 515 -6.34 -18.06 2.27
C ALA A 515 -7.85 -17.96 2.54
N ALA A 516 -8.60 -17.27 1.68
CA ALA A 516 -10.04 -17.49 1.57
C ALA A 516 -10.28 -18.84 0.86
N MET A 517 -9.89 -19.92 1.55
CA MET A 517 -10.23 -21.34 1.36
C MET A 517 -9.66 -22.20 2.51
N ALA A 518 -8.92 -21.63 3.48
CA ALA A 518 -8.49 -22.36 4.67
C ALA A 518 -8.56 -21.48 5.92
N GLN A 519 -9.05 -22.10 6.98
CA GLN A 519 -9.40 -21.57 8.30
C GLN A 519 -8.37 -20.58 8.91
N TYR A 520 -8.93 -19.56 9.58
CA TYR A 520 -8.43 -18.93 10.82
C TYR A 520 -6.94 -18.47 10.90
N TYR A 521 -6.74 -17.15 10.77
CA TYR A 521 -5.57 -16.44 11.31
C TYR A 521 -6.04 -15.38 12.33
N PRO A 522 -5.61 -15.40 13.60
CA PRO A 522 -5.69 -14.26 14.49
C PRO A 522 -4.28 -13.72 14.79
N GLN A 523 -3.80 -12.71 14.05
CA GLN A 523 -2.58 -11.94 14.39
C GLN A 523 -2.75 -10.47 13.97
N GLN A 524 -2.85 -9.55 14.94
CA GLN A 524 -1.81 -8.63 15.45
C GLN A 524 -1.67 -7.36 14.61
N GLN A 525 -2.45 -6.33 14.98
CA GLN A 525 -2.20 -4.93 14.60
C GLN A 525 -0.92 -4.44 15.30
N PRO A 526 0.02 -3.74 14.63
CA PRO A 526 1.06 -2.95 15.27
C PRO A 526 0.38 -1.71 15.86
N TYR A 527 0.33 -1.61 17.19
CA TYR A 527 -0.26 -0.47 17.87
C TYR A 527 0.76 0.08 18.86
N GLY A 528 1.29 1.23 18.51
CA GLY A 528 2.05 2.10 19.41
C GLY A 528 1.92 3.58 19.03
N SER A 529 1.25 3.93 17.93
CA SER A 529 0.65 5.27 17.85
C SER A 529 -0.45 5.34 18.92
N GLN A 530 -0.17 6.00 20.04
CA GLN A 530 -1.25 6.50 20.88
C GLN A 530 -2.19 7.32 19.99
N ALA A 531 -3.48 7.28 20.31
CA ALA A 531 -4.57 7.96 19.61
C ALA A 531 -4.46 9.51 19.70
N SER A 532 -3.36 10.07 19.19
CA SER A 532 -3.26 11.45 18.73
C SER A 532 -3.65 11.47 17.27
N ALA A 533 -4.89 11.92 17.06
CA ALA A 533 -5.63 11.95 15.82
C ALA A 533 -5.29 10.79 14.88
N GLN A 534 -6.00 9.67 15.06
CA GLN A 534 -6.11 8.70 13.97
C GLN A 534 -6.44 9.49 12.70
N ASN A 535 -5.60 9.34 11.67
CA ASN A 535 -6.06 9.60 10.32
C ASN A 535 -7.30 8.70 10.14
N LEU A 536 -8.46 9.34 10.12
CA LEU A 536 -9.81 8.77 10.11
C LEU A 536 -10.13 8.12 8.75
N GLN A 537 -9.47 7.02 8.40
CA GLN A 537 -9.63 6.39 7.07
C GLN A 537 -11.01 5.73 6.88
N PHE A 538 -11.83 6.08 5.90
CA PHE A 538 -13.14 5.43 5.70
C PHE A 538 -13.10 3.91 5.49
N PHE A 539 -11.95 3.37 5.07
CA PHE A 539 -11.73 1.93 4.91
C PHE A 539 -10.70 1.45 5.94
N PRO A 540 -11.15 0.81 7.04
CA PRO A 540 -10.27 0.40 8.12
C PRO A 540 -9.35 -0.72 7.64
N SER A 541 -8.06 -0.46 7.76
CA SER A 541 -7.00 -1.40 7.47
C SER A 541 -6.52 -2.05 8.77
N SER A 542 -6.72 -3.36 8.93
CA SER A 542 -6.06 -4.14 9.98
C SER A 542 -4.70 -4.59 9.48
N TYR A 543 -3.64 -4.00 10.03
CA TYR A 543 -2.24 -4.23 9.67
C TYR A 543 -1.73 -5.61 10.12
N GLY A 544 -0.94 -6.24 9.25
CA GLY A 544 -0.20 -7.50 9.48
C GLY A 544 0.63 -7.84 8.23
N SER A 545 1.88 -8.28 8.39
CA SER A 545 2.90 -8.34 7.33
C SER A 545 2.93 -9.67 6.55
N VAL A 546 3.12 -9.66 5.22
CA VAL A 546 3.16 -10.87 4.37
C VAL A 546 4.58 -11.31 4.02
N SER A 547 4.79 -12.63 3.97
CA SER A 547 5.99 -13.40 3.63
C SER A 547 6.30 -13.42 2.12
N GLY A 548 7.58 -13.42 1.79
CA GLY A 548 8.10 -13.21 0.43
C GLY A 548 7.86 -14.33 -0.57
N HIS A 549 7.89 -13.94 -1.85
CA HIS A 549 8.27 -14.79 -2.96
C HIS A 549 9.45 -14.11 -3.68
N THR A 550 10.54 -14.85 -3.82
CA THR A 550 11.80 -14.44 -4.45
C THR A 550 11.70 -14.48 -5.97
N THR A 551 12.26 -13.48 -6.64
CA THR A 551 12.85 -13.61 -7.98
C THR A 551 14.22 -12.93 -7.99
N PRO A 552 15.20 -13.45 -8.76
CA PRO A 552 16.62 -13.28 -8.46
C PRO A 552 17.24 -12.06 -9.14
N SER A 553 17.87 -11.18 -8.34
CA SER A 553 19.06 -10.41 -8.74
C SER A 553 19.79 -9.85 -7.51
N GLN A 554 20.68 -10.68 -6.94
CA GLN A 554 21.92 -10.21 -6.29
C GLN A 554 22.82 -9.61 -7.39
N ALA A 555 23.78 -8.68 -7.23
CA ALA A 555 24.50 -8.02 -6.14
C ALA A 555 24.97 -6.66 -6.73
N SER A 556 25.56 -5.67 -6.05
CA SER A 556 26.69 -5.72 -5.12
C SER A 556 26.96 -4.31 -4.57
N TYR A 557 27.09 -4.17 -3.25
CA TYR A 557 27.92 -3.12 -2.64
C TYR A 557 28.49 -3.69 -1.33
N GLY A 558 29.76 -4.09 -1.35
CA GLY A 558 30.61 -4.09 -0.17
C GLY A 558 31.30 -2.72 -0.09
N GLY A 559 31.77 -2.20 1.04
CA GLY A 559 31.94 -2.73 2.39
C GLY A 559 33.09 -1.96 3.05
N PHE A 560 32.79 -1.34 4.20
CA PHE A 560 33.66 -0.89 5.31
C PHE A 560 34.80 0.13 5.12
N GLY A 561 34.81 1.09 6.06
CA GLY A 561 35.99 1.88 6.45
C GLY A 561 35.63 3.07 7.34
N ALA A 562 35.63 2.90 8.66
CA ALA A 562 35.58 3.98 9.64
C ALA A 562 36.99 4.51 9.95
N ALA A 563 37.15 5.80 10.24
CA ALA A 563 37.87 6.33 11.41
C ALA A 563 37.96 7.88 11.44
N SER A 564 37.74 8.42 12.65
CA SER A 564 38.42 9.54 13.34
C SER A 564 38.52 10.95 12.73
N ASN A 565 37.95 11.90 13.48
CA ASN A 565 38.32 13.33 13.55
C ASN A 565 39.73 13.49 14.18
N PRO A 566 40.50 14.58 13.92
CA PRO A 566 40.39 15.76 14.82
C PRO A 566 40.77 17.16 14.23
N ALA A 567 40.33 18.21 14.95
CA ALA A 567 40.88 19.59 15.03
C ALA A 567 40.76 20.51 13.79
N ALA A 568 40.70 21.84 13.85
CA ALA A 568 40.44 22.92 14.82
C ALA A 568 40.55 24.26 14.03
N GLN A 569 40.06 25.38 14.59
CA GLN A 569 40.25 26.83 14.28
C GLN A 569 38.89 27.53 14.03
N ALA A 570 38.27 28.32 14.92
CA ALA A 570 38.66 29.46 15.76
C ALA A 570 38.86 30.81 15.01
N TYR A 571 37.78 31.62 14.99
CA TYR A 571 37.62 33.08 15.27
C TYR A 571 38.59 34.14 14.66
N PRO A 572 38.13 35.38 14.34
CA PRO A 572 37.66 36.34 15.36
C PRO A 572 36.47 37.27 15.04
N VAL A 573 35.99 37.85 16.14
CA VAL A 573 34.94 38.85 16.37
C VAL A 573 35.42 40.28 16.03
N GLY A 574 34.49 41.16 15.65
CA GLY A 574 34.63 42.62 15.74
C GLY A 574 33.26 43.32 15.68
N GLY A 575 32.94 44.16 16.67
CA GLY A 575 31.62 44.79 16.86
C GLY A 575 31.58 46.33 16.75
N GLY A 576 30.41 46.90 17.11
CA GLY A 576 30.05 48.33 17.19
C GLY A 576 29.21 48.80 15.98
N GLY A 577 28.06 49.49 16.05
CA GLY A 577 27.45 50.39 17.03
C GLY A 577 27.24 51.77 16.38
N GLY A 578 26.00 52.20 16.06
CA GLY A 578 25.73 53.54 15.48
C GLY A 578 24.27 53.81 15.04
N TYR A 579 23.80 55.06 15.24
CA TYR A 579 22.42 55.57 15.36
C TYR A 579 21.87 56.30 14.09
N GLY A 580 20.52 56.40 13.96
CA GLY A 580 19.74 57.43 13.20
C GLY A 580 19.29 57.04 11.77
N GLY A 581 18.10 57.33 11.22
CA GLY A 581 16.91 58.11 11.61
C GLY A 581 16.25 58.77 10.37
N PHE A 582 14.93 58.58 10.19
CA PHE A 582 13.93 59.33 9.38
C PHE A 582 13.71 59.10 7.85
N GLY A 583 12.44 58.85 7.46
CA GLY A 583 11.90 59.19 6.12
C GLY A 583 10.76 58.33 5.52
N SER A 584 9.52 58.47 6.01
CA SER A 584 8.19 58.00 5.52
C SER A 584 7.89 58.14 3.99
N PRO A 585 6.82 57.53 3.40
CA PRO A 585 5.52 57.25 4.02
C PRO A 585 4.83 55.90 3.77
N ALA A 586 3.82 55.69 4.62
CA ALA A 586 2.87 54.61 4.67
C ALA A 586 2.11 54.36 3.36
N ALA A 587 2.02 53.09 2.98
CA ALA A 587 0.90 52.56 2.21
C ALA A 587 0.09 51.67 3.16
N GLY A 588 -1.06 52.15 3.61
CA GLY A 588 -2.03 51.35 4.31
C GLY A 588 -2.57 50.27 3.37
N VAL A 589 -2.40 49.00 3.74
CA VAL A 589 -3.18 47.91 3.13
C VAL A 589 -4.48 47.79 3.92
N SER A 590 -5.42 48.69 3.61
CA SER A 590 -6.83 48.46 3.88
C SER A 590 -7.35 47.42 2.89
N GLY A 591 -7.12 46.14 3.18
CA GLY A 591 -7.72 45.03 2.44
C GLY A 591 -9.17 44.85 2.87
N ARG A 592 -10.10 45.42 2.10
CA ARG A 592 -11.54 45.18 2.20
C ARG A 592 -11.79 43.68 1.96
N MET A 593 -12.01 42.95 3.05
CA MET A 593 -12.24 41.50 3.04
C MET A 593 -13.63 41.22 2.47
N GLY A 594 -13.72 40.94 1.17
CA GLY A 594 -15.02 40.75 0.51
C GLY A 594 -15.01 40.28 -0.94
N ASP A 595 -14.03 40.60 -1.77
CA ASP A 595 -14.13 40.29 -3.20
C ASP A 595 -12.88 39.62 -3.78
N GLN A 596 -13.12 38.43 -4.34
CA GLN A 596 -12.26 37.59 -5.19
C GLN A 596 -10.99 37.01 -4.56
N GLY A 597 -11.15 35.88 -3.85
CA GLY A 597 -10.07 34.99 -3.41
C GLY A 597 -10.57 33.57 -3.14
N GLY A 598 -11.48 33.07 -3.98
CA GLY A 598 -12.01 31.70 -3.90
C GLY A 598 -11.60 30.89 -5.12
N LEU A 599 -11.28 29.59 -4.92
CA LEU A 599 -10.99 28.65 -6.00
C LEU A 599 -12.04 28.75 -7.11
N ARG A 600 -11.63 28.92 -8.37
CA ARG A 600 -12.56 28.96 -9.52
C ARG A 600 -13.54 27.76 -9.46
N THR A 601 -14.83 28.04 -9.49
CA THR A 601 -15.89 27.04 -9.48
C THR A 601 -16.24 26.65 -10.92
N GLY A 602 -16.14 25.37 -11.27
CA GLY A 602 -16.51 24.86 -12.60
C GLY A 602 -15.83 23.52 -12.92
N TRP A 603 -16.42 22.74 -13.83
CA TRP A 603 -15.88 21.43 -14.27
C TRP A 603 -14.48 21.58 -14.87
N LEU A 604 -14.26 22.60 -15.70
CA LEU A 604 -12.95 22.83 -16.33
C LEU A 604 -11.85 23.26 -15.35
N ALA A 605 -12.21 23.95 -14.26
CA ALA A 605 -11.26 24.34 -13.21
C ALA A 605 -10.76 23.13 -12.39
N ALA A 606 -11.48 22.00 -12.40
CA ALA A 606 -11.04 20.77 -11.75
C ALA A 606 -9.92 20.05 -12.54
N PHE A 607 -9.75 20.36 -13.83
CA PHE A 607 -8.66 19.84 -14.67
C PHE A 607 -7.39 20.71 -14.65
N GLY A 608 -7.41 21.86 -13.96
CA GLY A 608 -6.23 22.70 -13.74
C GLY A 608 -5.42 22.26 -12.53
N THR A 609 -4.09 22.39 -12.60
CA THR A 609 -3.15 22.14 -11.49
C THR A 609 -2.85 23.40 -10.66
N GLU A 610 -3.62 24.47 -10.83
CA GLU A 610 -3.41 25.73 -10.12
C GLU A 610 -3.74 25.56 -8.62
N GLY A 611 -2.73 25.77 -7.78
CA GLY A 611 -2.88 25.91 -6.32
C GLY A 611 -3.39 27.30 -5.94
N TYR A 612 -3.36 27.62 -4.64
CA TYR A 612 -3.68 28.97 -4.16
C TYR A 612 -2.71 30.01 -4.78
N ASP A 613 -3.14 31.28 -4.86
CA ASP A 613 -2.26 32.38 -5.28
C ASP A 613 -1.01 32.41 -4.39
N GLY A 614 0.14 32.04 -4.97
CA GLY A 614 1.45 32.00 -4.30
C GLY A 614 2.10 30.61 -4.14
N GLU A 615 1.41 29.50 -4.46
CA GLU A 615 2.04 28.16 -4.53
C GLU A 615 2.50 27.87 -5.98
N PRO A 616 3.78 27.54 -6.24
CA PRO A 616 4.20 27.08 -7.56
C PRO A 616 3.45 25.79 -7.93
N PRO A 617 2.98 25.63 -9.17
CA PRO A 617 2.27 24.43 -9.59
C PRO A 617 3.07 23.17 -9.26
N LEU A 618 2.39 22.09 -8.83
CA LEU A 618 2.97 20.78 -8.48
C LEU A 618 3.96 20.22 -9.53
N LEU A 619 3.82 20.66 -10.79
CA LEU A 619 4.70 20.28 -11.90
C LEU A 619 6.04 21.03 -11.88
N GLU A 620 6.06 22.26 -11.38
CA GLU A 620 7.26 23.07 -11.15
C GLU A 620 8.01 22.57 -9.90
N GLU A 621 7.29 22.17 -8.85
CA GLU A 621 7.85 21.51 -7.66
C GLU A 621 8.45 20.12 -7.96
N LEU A 622 7.92 19.42 -8.98
CA LEU A 622 8.47 18.14 -9.49
C LEU A 622 9.55 18.30 -10.58
N GLY A 623 9.87 19.53 -11.03
CA GLY A 623 10.84 19.79 -12.09
C GLY A 623 10.41 19.34 -13.51
N VAL A 624 9.11 19.28 -13.79
CA VAL A 624 8.53 18.86 -15.07
C VAL A 624 8.13 20.08 -15.91
N ASN A 625 8.90 20.38 -16.97
CA ASN A 625 8.61 21.49 -17.88
C ASN A 625 7.60 21.08 -18.98
N PHE A 626 6.34 21.49 -18.84
CA PHE A 626 5.26 21.11 -19.75
C PHE A 626 5.41 21.71 -21.16
N GLU A 627 6.01 22.89 -21.28
CA GLU A 627 6.24 23.56 -22.57
C GLU A 627 7.26 22.78 -23.42
N HIS A 628 8.31 22.26 -22.77
CA HIS A 628 9.30 21.39 -23.41
C HIS A 628 8.69 20.05 -23.85
N ILE A 629 7.88 19.43 -22.99
CA ILE A 629 7.17 18.18 -23.34
C ILE A 629 6.25 18.40 -24.54
N ARG A 630 5.45 19.46 -24.54
CA ARG A 630 4.52 19.78 -25.64
C ARG A 630 5.25 19.98 -26.96
N THR A 631 6.33 20.76 -26.95
CA THR A 631 7.10 21.07 -28.16
C THR A 631 7.76 19.83 -28.74
N LYS A 632 8.45 19.03 -27.91
CA LYS A 632 9.06 17.76 -28.34
C LYS A 632 8.03 16.76 -28.85
N THR A 633 6.87 16.67 -28.21
CA THR A 633 5.77 15.81 -28.62
C THR A 633 5.17 16.20 -29.96
N LEU A 634 4.98 17.50 -30.22
CA LEU A 634 4.49 17.99 -31.51
C LEU A 634 5.52 17.76 -32.63
N THR A 635 6.82 17.90 -32.35
CA THR A 635 7.88 17.62 -33.32
C THR A 635 7.96 16.13 -33.68
N VAL A 636 7.79 15.23 -32.71
CA VAL A 636 7.71 13.78 -32.98
C VAL A 636 6.49 13.39 -33.79
N LEU A 637 5.36 14.05 -33.54
CA LEU A 637 4.08 13.80 -34.22
C LEU A 637 4.03 14.36 -35.64
N ASN A 638 4.89 15.30 -36.01
CA ASN A 638 4.94 15.84 -37.36
C ASN A 638 6.17 15.31 -38.13
N PRO A 639 6.04 14.26 -38.95
CA PRO A 639 7.16 13.66 -39.68
C PRO A 639 7.74 14.59 -40.76
N PHE A 640 7.05 15.70 -41.08
CA PHE A 640 7.50 16.70 -42.05
C PHE A 640 8.12 17.94 -41.40
N ALA A 641 8.17 18.01 -40.06
CA ALA A 641 8.84 19.10 -39.36
C ALA A 641 10.37 18.99 -39.50
N GLN A 642 11.04 20.11 -39.76
CA GLN A 642 12.51 20.17 -39.70
C GLN A 642 12.95 20.08 -38.24
N ILE A 643 13.88 19.16 -37.96
CA ILE A 643 14.37 18.91 -36.59
C ILE A 643 15.54 19.86 -36.33
N ASP A 644 15.32 20.85 -35.48
CA ASP A 644 16.38 21.77 -35.04
C ASP A 644 17.38 21.06 -34.11
N GLN A 645 18.68 21.29 -34.33
CA GLN A 645 19.76 20.64 -33.58
C GLN A 645 19.76 20.97 -32.09
N HIS A 646 19.21 22.14 -31.71
CA HIS A 646 19.18 22.64 -30.33
C HIS A 646 17.95 22.18 -29.53
N LEU A 647 16.96 21.52 -30.17
CA LEU A 647 15.72 21.08 -29.49
C LEU A 647 15.96 19.94 -28.47
N MET A 648 17.09 19.24 -28.56
CA MET A 648 17.40 18.05 -27.75
C MET A 648 18.60 18.24 -26.79
N ASP A 649 19.07 19.48 -26.61
CA ASP A 649 20.16 19.76 -25.66
C ASP A 649 19.73 19.53 -24.20
N ASP A 650 18.45 19.79 -23.91
CA ASP A 650 17.82 19.49 -22.61
C ASP A 650 17.27 18.05 -22.56
N SER A 651 17.74 17.25 -21.60
CA SER A 651 17.38 15.84 -21.45
C SER A 651 16.16 15.63 -20.56
N ASP A 652 14.95 15.74 -21.12
CA ASP A 652 13.69 15.53 -20.38
C ASP A 652 13.32 14.05 -20.27
N LEU A 653 13.82 13.36 -19.25
CA LEU A 653 13.52 11.94 -19.03
C LEU A 653 12.07 11.69 -18.60
N TYR A 654 11.43 12.67 -17.94
CA TYR A 654 10.08 12.54 -17.40
C TYR A 654 9.01 12.33 -18.48
N GLY A 655 9.11 13.01 -19.64
CA GLY A 655 8.17 12.82 -20.76
C GLY A 655 8.28 11.44 -21.38
N ALA A 656 9.52 10.96 -21.59
CA ALA A 656 9.80 9.61 -22.07
C ALA A 656 9.24 8.52 -21.12
N LEU A 657 9.44 8.69 -19.81
CA LEU A 657 8.94 7.77 -18.79
C LEU A 657 7.40 7.79 -18.75
N LEU A 658 6.79 8.97 -18.86
CA LEU A 658 5.34 9.13 -18.93
C LEU A 658 4.75 8.32 -20.09
N TYR A 659 5.29 8.41 -21.31
CA TYR A 659 4.76 7.65 -22.46
C TYR A 659 4.90 6.13 -22.32
N ILE A 660 6.00 5.66 -21.72
CA ILE A 660 6.20 4.21 -21.45
C ILE A 660 5.19 3.73 -20.40
N VAL A 661 4.98 4.50 -19.32
CA VAL A 661 3.97 4.19 -18.30
C VAL A 661 2.57 4.20 -18.92
N LEU A 662 2.27 5.19 -19.76
CA LEU A 662 0.99 5.35 -20.43
C LEU A 662 0.69 4.17 -21.36
N TYR A 663 1.65 3.76 -22.18
CA TYR A 663 1.56 2.53 -22.97
C TYR A 663 1.32 1.29 -22.09
N GLY A 664 2.08 1.15 -21.00
CA GLY A 664 1.87 0.08 -20.02
C GLY A 664 0.47 0.07 -19.42
N THR A 665 -0.08 1.25 -19.10
CA THR A 665 -1.44 1.38 -18.56
C THR A 665 -2.50 0.99 -19.59
N PHE A 666 -2.30 1.35 -20.87
CA PHE A 666 -3.22 0.96 -21.95
C PHE A 666 -3.19 -0.54 -22.22
N LEU A 667 -2.01 -1.17 -22.18
CA LEU A 667 -1.90 -2.63 -22.26
C LEU A 667 -2.51 -3.33 -21.05
N LEU A 668 -2.38 -2.76 -19.84
CA LEU A 668 -3.02 -3.27 -18.65
C LEU A 668 -4.55 -3.22 -18.78
N LEU A 669 -5.10 -2.14 -19.30
CA LEU A 669 -6.53 -2.02 -19.61
C LEU A 669 -6.99 -3.02 -20.69
N SER A 670 -6.08 -3.48 -21.56
CA SER A 670 -6.31 -4.53 -22.55
C SER A 670 -6.22 -5.96 -21.99
N GLY A 671 -5.86 -6.15 -20.71
CA GLY A 671 -6.12 -7.40 -19.97
C GLY A 671 -4.91 -8.27 -19.60
N LYS A 672 -3.66 -7.86 -19.87
CA LYS A 672 -2.44 -8.57 -19.40
C LYS A 672 -1.42 -7.62 -18.75
N VAL A 673 -0.79 -8.08 -17.68
CA VAL A 673 0.21 -7.33 -16.90
C VAL A 673 1.60 -7.76 -17.36
N PHE A 674 2.18 -7.07 -18.34
CA PHE A 674 3.56 -7.30 -18.82
C PHE A 674 4.54 -6.20 -18.37
N TYR A 675 4.23 -5.45 -17.31
CA TYR A 675 5.05 -4.31 -16.87
C TYR A 675 6.53 -4.66 -16.70
N GLY A 676 6.86 -5.84 -16.14
CA GLY A 676 8.25 -6.30 -16.00
C GLY A 676 8.95 -6.54 -17.34
N TYR A 677 8.25 -7.07 -18.35
CA TYR A 677 8.81 -7.29 -19.69
C TYR A 677 8.96 -5.99 -20.48
N ILE A 678 7.97 -5.10 -20.39
CA ILE A 678 8.03 -3.77 -21.02
C ILE A 678 9.21 -2.99 -20.44
N TYR A 679 9.35 -2.98 -19.12
CA TYR A 679 10.47 -2.32 -18.44
C TYR A 679 11.82 -2.97 -18.80
N GLY A 680 11.92 -4.30 -18.76
CA GLY A 680 13.14 -5.02 -19.09
C GLY A 680 13.60 -4.78 -20.54
N VAL A 681 12.69 -4.86 -21.51
CA VAL A 681 12.98 -4.59 -22.92
C VAL A 681 13.28 -3.11 -23.15
N ALA A 682 12.58 -2.19 -22.48
CA ALA A 682 12.85 -0.76 -22.60
C ALA A 682 14.24 -0.39 -22.06
N VAL A 683 14.61 -0.86 -20.87
CA VAL A 683 15.92 -0.58 -20.26
C VAL A 683 17.05 -1.26 -21.04
N PHE A 684 16.94 -2.56 -21.32
CA PHE A 684 17.98 -3.28 -22.05
C PHE A 684 18.11 -2.77 -23.50
N GLY A 685 16.98 -2.48 -24.16
CA GLY A 685 16.96 -1.96 -25.52
C GLY A 685 17.48 -0.53 -25.64
N THR A 686 17.19 0.36 -24.68
CA THR A 686 17.76 1.72 -24.65
C THR A 686 19.27 1.69 -24.43
N VAL A 687 19.78 0.82 -23.54
CA VAL A 687 21.22 0.61 -23.34
C VAL A 687 21.88 0.06 -24.61
N ALA A 688 21.30 -0.97 -25.23
CA ALA A 688 21.85 -1.57 -26.44
C ALA A 688 21.87 -0.59 -27.63
N LEU A 689 20.79 0.16 -27.84
CA LEU A 689 20.72 1.19 -28.89
C LEU A 689 21.70 2.33 -28.62
N HIS A 690 21.84 2.76 -27.36
CA HIS A 690 22.81 3.78 -26.99
C HIS A 690 24.24 3.33 -27.32
N LEU A 691 24.61 2.07 -27.00
CA LEU A 691 25.93 1.52 -27.35
C LEU A 691 26.16 1.47 -28.86
N ILE A 692 25.19 0.94 -29.62
CA ILE A 692 25.29 0.84 -31.09
C ILE A 692 25.42 2.22 -31.73
N LEU A 693 24.57 3.18 -31.34
CA LEU A 693 24.57 4.52 -31.91
C LEU A 693 25.79 5.33 -31.49
N SER A 694 26.30 5.13 -30.27
CA SER A 694 27.55 5.74 -29.82
C SER A 694 28.75 5.24 -30.61
N LEU A 695 28.78 3.95 -30.97
CA LEU A 695 29.83 3.36 -31.83
C LEU A 695 29.73 3.82 -33.29
N MET A 696 28.54 4.19 -33.76
CA MET A 696 28.31 4.70 -35.11
C MET A 696 28.55 6.20 -35.25
N SER A 697 28.46 6.96 -34.15
CA SER A 697 28.63 8.41 -34.16
C SER A 697 30.10 8.81 -34.31
N PRO A 698 30.42 9.87 -35.07
CA PRO A 698 31.79 10.32 -35.27
C PRO A 698 32.42 10.79 -33.95
N ALA A 699 33.65 10.37 -33.67
CA ALA A 699 34.46 10.95 -32.61
C ALA A 699 34.82 12.39 -33.02
N LEU A 700 34.56 13.36 -32.14
CA LEU A 700 35.03 14.72 -32.35
C LEU A 700 36.56 14.71 -32.17
N ASP A 701 37.30 14.79 -33.28
CA ASP A 701 38.73 15.10 -33.23
C ASP A 701 38.90 16.49 -32.63
N THR A 702 39.44 16.57 -31.42
CA THR A 702 39.89 17.84 -30.83
C THR A 702 41.17 18.28 -31.55
N VAL A 703 41.04 18.79 -32.77
CA VAL A 703 42.06 19.63 -33.39
C VAL A 703 41.84 21.05 -32.86
N PRO A 704 42.80 21.68 -32.17
CA PRO A 704 42.68 23.08 -31.83
C PRO A 704 42.77 23.86 -33.15
N ALA A 705 41.61 24.31 -33.66
CA ALA A 705 41.58 25.27 -34.73
C ALA A 705 42.29 26.53 -34.24
N ALA A 706 43.39 26.88 -34.90
CA ALA A 706 44.09 28.14 -34.70
C ALA A 706 43.09 29.29 -34.97
N ASN A 707 42.74 30.03 -33.91
CA ASN A 707 41.91 31.21 -34.02
C ASN A 707 42.60 32.25 -34.90
N ALA A 708 41.87 32.70 -35.91
CA ALA A 708 42.22 33.89 -36.68
C ALA A 708 42.26 35.11 -35.76
N ALA A 709 43.40 35.80 -35.80
CA ALA A 709 43.70 37.16 -35.40
C ALA A 709 42.58 37.98 -34.71
N ASP A 710 42.79 38.30 -33.44
CA ASP A 710 42.45 39.60 -32.85
C ASP A 710 43.65 40.08 -32.00
N PRO A 711 44.35 41.17 -32.37
CA PRO A 711 45.63 41.53 -31.79
C PRO A 711 45.49 42.54 -30.63
N THR A 712 44.65 42.31 -29.61
CA THR A 712 44.56 43.27 -28.48
C THR A 712 44.20 42.69 -27.10
N HIS A 713 44.59 41.45 -26.75
CA HIS A 713 44.66 41.10 -25.32
C HIS A 713 45.60 39.90 -25.08
N TYR A 714 46.82 40.20 -24.64
CA TYR A 714 47.81 39.19 -24.23
C TYR A 714 48.01 39.31 -22.73
N ASP A 715 47.54 38.32 -21.97
CA ASP A 715 47.80 38.18 -20.53
C ASP A 715 48.65 36.91 -20.29
N PRO A 716 49.91 37.01 -19.81
CA PRO A 716 50.87 35.90 -19.84
C PRO A 716 50.79 34.91 -18.66
N HIS A 717 49.72 34.90 -17.86
CA HIS A 717 49.66 34.08 -16.65
C HIS A 717 48.41 33.20 -16.53
N HIS A 718 48.35 32.12 -17.31
CA HIS A 718 47.58 30.93 -16.93
C HIS A 718 48.36 29.65 -17.23
N LYS A 719 48.69 28.90 -16.17
CA LYS A 719 49.31 27.56 -16.24
C LYS A 719 48.24 26.51 -16.56
N PRO A 720 48.52 25.50 -17.40
CA PRO A 720 47.56 24.45 -17.69
C PRO A 720 47.51 23.44 -16.53
N SER A 721 46.32 23.21 -15.97
CA SER A 721 46.08 22.06 -15.09
C SER A 721 45.69 20.85 -15.93
N MET A 722 46.60 19.90 -16.09
CA MET A 722 46.26 18.54 -16.54
C MET A 722 45.55 17.81 -15.40
N SER A 723 44.25 17.54 -15.55
CA SER A 723 43.57 16.46 -14.83
C SER A 723 43.15 15.38 -15.83
N GLY A 724 44.00 14.37 -15.96
CA GLY A 724 43.67 13.16 -16.67
C GLY A 724 42.64 12.33 -15.92
N THR A 725 41.55 11.99 -16.59
CA THR A 725 40.74 10.81 -16.25
C THR A 725 40.51 10.05 -17.55
N ALA A 726 41.30 8.99 -17.76
CA ALA A 726 41.11 8.07 -18.86
C ALA A 726 39.93 7.14 -18.53
N VAL A 727 38.78 7.41 -19.12
CA VAL A 727 37.61 6.52 -19.21
C VAL A 727 37.21 6.48 -20.68
N GLY A 728 36.93 5.28 -21.21
CA GLY A 728 36.91 4.94 -22.63
C GLY A 728 36.18 5.92 -23.56
N HIS A 729 36.75 6.12 -24.75
CA HIS A 729 36.27 6.99 -25.82
C HIS A 729 34.85 6.60 -26.29
N PHE A 730 33.81 7.19 -25.67
CA PHE A 730 32.45 7.25 -26.20
C PHE A 730 32.15 8.69 -26.65
N SER A 731 31.47 8.84 -27.79
CA SER A 731 31.23 10.13 -28.45
C SER A 731 30.60 11.19 -27.54
N ALA A 732 31.14 12.41 -27.54
CA ALA A 732 30.69 13.51 -26.67
C ALA A 732 29.31 14.10 -27.05
N THR A 733 28.76 13.76 -28.22
CA THR A 733 27.51 14.35 -28.72
C THR A 733 26.25 13.61 -28.22
N LEU A 734 26.34 12.31 -27.96
CA LEU A 734 25.19 11.45 -27.66
C LEU A 734 25.29 10.88 -26.23
N THR A 735 24.63 11.51 -25.26
CA THR A 735 24.59 11.01 -23.87
C THR A 735 23.48 9.96 -23.70
N PHE A 736 23.64 9.07 -22.72
CA PHE A 736 22.62 8.08 -22.36
C PHE A 736 21.23 8.68 -22.07
N PRO A 737 21.08 9.74 -21.23
CA PRO A 737 19.77 10.35 -20.97
C PRO A 737 19.14 10.99 -22.22
N ARG A 738 19.94 11.58 -23.12
CA ARG A 738 19.42 12.07 -24.42
C ARG A 738 18.89 10.93 -25.27
N SER A 739 19.62 9.81 -25.33
CA SER A 739 19.23 8.62 -26.10
C SER A 739 17.91 8.01 -25.57
N ALA A 740 17.79 7.91 -24.24
CA ALA A 740 16.58 7.43 -23.58
C ALA A 740 15.38 8.37 -23.80
N SER A 741 15.60 9.70 -23.76
CA SER A 741 14.60 10.71 -24.09
C SER A 741 14.08 10.52 -25.53
N VAL A 742 14.97 10.51 -26.53
CA VAL A 742 14.57 10.36 -27.96
C VAL A 742 13.70 9.11 -28.16
N LEU A 743 14.13 7.96 -27.61
CA LEU A 743 13.41 6.70 -27.75
C LEU A 743 12.04 6.72 -27.08
N GLY A 744 11.91 7.35 -25.91
CA GLY A 744 10.64 7.44 -25.20
C GLY A 744 9.63 8.41 -25.84
N TYR A 745 10.07 9.55 -26.37
CA TYR A 745 9.17 10.47 -27.07
C TYR A 745 8.67 9.87 -28.40
N CYS A 746 9.55 9.23 -29.17
CA CYS A 746 9.18 8.55 -30.42
C CYS A 746 8.27 7.32 -30.22
N PHE A 747 7.99 6.93 -28.97
CA PHE A 747 7.07 5.85 -28.63
C PHE A 747 5.59 6.23 -28.75
N LEU A 748 5.28 7.51 -28.86
CA LEU A 748 3.92 8.05 -28.83
C LEU A 748 2.96 7.46 -29.89
N PRO A 749 3.35 7.22 -31.16
CA PRO A 749 2.47 6.54 -32.11
C PRO A 749 2.01 5.16 -31.64
N LEU A 750 2.88 4.38 -30.97
CA LEU A 750 2.52 3.09 -30.36
C LEU A 750 1.60 3.25 -29.14
N VAL A 751 1.75 4.35 -28.38
CA VAL A 751 0.81 4.71 -27.31
C VAL A 751 -0.58 4.94 -27.91
N MET A 752 -0.69 5.66 -29.02
CA MET A 752 -1.97 5.93 -29.69
C MET A 752 -2.62 4.66 -30.26
N THR A 753 -1.84 3.74 -30.83
CA THR A 753 -2.39 2.45 -31.28
C THR A 753 -2.85 1.59 -30.11
N SER A 754 -2.13 1.60 -28.98
CA SER A 754 -2.58 0.89 -27.78
C SER A 754 -3.84 1.49 -27.16
N LEU A 755 -4.06 2.81 -27.25
CA LEU A 755 -5.31 3.47 -26.88
C LEU A 755 -6.47 2.99 -27.76
N ILE A 756 -6.28 2.94 -29.08
CA ILE A 756 -7.27 2.39 -30.02
C ILE A 756 -7.52 0.90 -29.71
N GLY A 757 -6.47 0.17 -29.30
CA GLY A 757 -6.53 -1.23 -28.87
C GLY A 757 -7.38 -1.49 -27.62
N ILE A 758 -7.71 -0.46 -26.84
CA ILE A 758 -8.69 -0.57 -25.74
C ILE A 758 -10.11 -0.70 -26.30
N LEU A 759 -10.40 0.00 -27.40
CA LEU A 759 -11.74 0.08 -28.00
C LEU A 759 -11.97 -1.00 -29.07
N ILE A 760 -10.95 -1.33 -29.86
CA ILE A 760 -11.02 -2.23 -31.02
C ILE A 760 -10.01 -3.38 -30.83
N PRO A 761 -10.38 -4.65 -31.08
CA PRO A 761 -9.45 -5.77 -30.99
C PRO A 761 -8.33 -5.65 -32.06
N MET A 762 -7.07 -5.74 -31.62
CA MET A 762 -5.88 -5.56 -32.45
C MET A 762 -5.40 -6.86 -33.12
N ASP A 763 -6.16 -7.95 -33.00
CA ASP A 763 -5.92 -9.24 -33.68
C ASP A 763 -6.47 -9.30 -35.11
N THR A 764 -7.16 -8.24 -35.53
CA THR A 764 -7.71 -8.06 -36.87
C THR A 764 -6.64 -7.59 -37.87
N MET A 765 -6.90 -7.77 -39.17
CA MET A 765 -6.05 -7.21 -40.25
C MET A 765 -5.83 -5.70 -40.06
N PHE A 766 -6.84 -4.99 -39.59
CA PHE A 766 -6.76 -3.58 -39.23
C PHE A 766 -5.73 -3.32 -38.12
N GLY A 767 -5.73 -4.14 -37.05
CA GLY A 767 -4.75 -4.04 -35.96
C GLY A 767 -3.31 -4.26 -36.40
N TYR A 768 -3.05 -5.24 -37.28
CA TYR A 768 -1.72 -5.48 -37.84
C TYR A 768 -1.25 -4.31 -38.72
N LEU A 769 -2.13 -3.79 -39.59
CA LEU A 769 -1.81 -2.65 -40.45
C LEU A 769 -1.55 -1.38 -39.63
N LEU A 770 -2.40 -1.09 -38.64
CA LEU A 770 -2.27 0.04 -37.76
C LEU A 770 -0.97 -0.02 -36.92
N THR A 771 -0.65 -1.19 -36.37
CA THR A 771 0.58 -1.39 -35.58
C THR A 771 1.82 -1.27 -36.47
N THR A 772 1.80 -1.82 -37.68
CA THR A 772 2.93 -1.72 -38.62
C THR A 772 3.15 -0.27 -39.07
N ALA A 773 2.07 0.47 -39.33
CA ALA A 773 2.14 1.90 -39.65
C ALA A 773 2.73 2.72 -38.48
N ALA A 774 2.31 2.43 -37.24
CA ALA A 774 2.83 3.09 -36.05
C ALA A 774 4.32 2.76 -35.80
N VAL A 775 4.74 1.52 -35.96
CA VAL A 775 6.16 1.12 -35.88
C VAL A 775 6.98 1.86 -36.95
N GLY A 776 6.48 1.93 -38.18
CA GLY A 776 7.10 2.70 -39.26
C GLY A 776 7.25 4.18 -38.89
N TRP A 777 6.20 4.77 -38.29
CA TRP A 777 6.20 6.16 -37.82
C TRP A 777 7.21 6.41 -36.70
N CYS A 778 7.24 5.53 -35.69
CA CYS A 778 8.21 5.60 -34.58
C CYS A 778 9.64 5.53 -35.10
N THR A 779 9.89 4.60 -36.03
CA THR A 779 11.21 4.38 -36.65
C THR A 779 11.64 5.59 -37.48
N TYR A 780 10.74 6.15 -38.29
CA TYR A 780 11.02 7.31 -39.13
C TYR A 780 11.36 8.55 -38.30
N SER A 781 10.56 8.82 -37.27
CA SER A 781 10.75 9.95 -36.35
C SER A 781 12.05 9.80 -35.55
N SER A 782 12.28 8.61 -34.96
CA SER A 782 13.45 8.33 -34.14
C SER A 782 14.76 8.35 -34.93
N SER A 783 14.78 7.77 -36.14
CA SER A 783 15.97 7.81 -37.01
C SER A 783 16.32 9.22 -37.48
N GLY A 784 15.32 10.10 -37.69
CA GLY A 784 15.53 11.52 -37.98
C GLY A 784 16.20 12.26 -36.82
N MET A 785 15.69 12.06 -35.61
CA MET A 785 16.23 12.71 -34.41
C MET A 785 17.65 12.22 -34.08
N PHE A 786 17.93 10.92 -34.20
CA PHE A 786 19.27 10.40 -33.97
C PHE A 786 20.29 10.86 -35.01
N CYS A 787 19.90 10.99 -36.30
CA CYS A 787 20.81 11.51 -37.31
C CYS A 787 21.08 13.01 -37.14
N ALA A 788 20.11 13.78 -36.62
CA ALA A 788 20.29 15.18 -36.28
C ALA A 788 21.22 15.36 -35.07
N VAL A 789 21.01 14.59 -33.99
CA VAL A 789 21.79 14.67 -32.74
C VAL A 789 23.22 14.12 -32.90
N ALA A 790 23.38 13.00 -33.59
CA ALA A 790 24.68 12.36 -33.80
C ALA A 790 25.45 12.90 -35.01
N ARG A 791 24.92 13.92 -35.71
CA ARG A 791 25.50 14.51 -36.94
C ARG A 791 25.83 13.48 -38.03
N MET A 792 25.01 12.43 -38.15
CA MET A 792 25.18 11.36 -39.13
C MET A 792 24.34 11.63 -40.39
N SER A 793 24.87 12.43 -41.32
CA SER A 793 24.19 12.71 -42.60
C SER A 793 24.31 11.51 -43.56
N GLY A 794 23.22 11.14 -44.24
CA GLY A 794 23.23 10.07 -45.24
C GLY A 794 23.17 8.62 -44.72
N MET A 795 23.23 8.39 -43.40
CA MET A 795 23.22 7.03 -42.80
C MET A 795 21.87 6.63 -42.16
N ARG A 796 20.78 7.36 -42.47
CA ARG A 796 19.45 7.17 -41.84
C ARG A 796 18.93 5.73 -41.94
N GLY A 797 19.18 5.04 -43.06
CA GLY A 797 18.76 3.63 -43.24
C GLY A 797 19.47 2.66 -42.29
N LEU A 798 20.77 2.88 -42.02
CA LEU A 798 21.57 2.04 -41.12
C LEU A 798 21.15 2.23 -39.66
N VAL A 799 20.78 3.47 -39.28
CA VAL A 799 20.24 3.82 -37.95
C VAL A 799 18.80 3.32 -37.78
N ALA A 800 17.98 3.34 -38.84
CA ALA A 800 16.58 2.93 -38.78
C ALA A 800 16.40 1.43 -38.49
N TYR A 801 17.31 0.56 -38.93
CA TYR A 801 17.19 -0.89 -38.74
C TYR A 801 17.12 -1.34 -37.26
N PRO A 802 18.10 -1.01 -36.39
CA PRO A 802 18.03 -1.40 -34.99
C PRO A 802 16.88 -0.71 -34.23
N LEU A 803 16.52 0.52 -34.62
CA LEU A 803 15.35 1.23 -34.08
C LEU A 803 14.03 0.56 -34.44
N ALA A 804 13.89 0.08 -35.69
CA ALA A 804 12.71 -0.66 -36.12
C ALA A 804 12.55 -1.94 -35.31
N LEU A 805 13.62 -2.71 -35.11
CA LEU A 805 13.59 -3.94 -34.31
C LEU A 805 13.11 -3.65 -32.88
N PHE A 806 13.63 -2.60 -32.24
CA PHE A 806 13.20 -2.16 -30.93
C PHE A 806 11.69 -1.86 -30.87
N TYR A 807 11.16 -1.06 -31.79
CA TYR A 807 9.72 -0.73 -31.81
C TYR A 807 8.82 -1.89 -32.24
N VAL A 808 9.29 -2.79 -33.12
CA VAL A 808 8.55 -4.01 -33.52
C VAL A 808 8.27 -4.90 -32.32
N VAL A 809 9.22 -5.06 -31.39
CA VAL A 809 9.02 -5.86 -30.17
C VAL A 809 7.83 -5.31 -29.36
N PHE A 810 7.73 -4.00 -29.19
CA PHE A 810 6.58 -3.40 -28.52
C PHE A 810 5.30 -3.52 -29.36
N GLY A 811 5.35 -3.32 -30.68
CA GLY A 811 4.19 -3.54 -31.55
C GLY A 811 3.61 -4.96 -31.42
N ILE A 812 4.49 -5.98 -31.41
CA ILE A 812 4.12 -7.37 -31.18
C ILE A 812 3.49 -7.56 -29.80
N MET A 813 4.09 -6.99 -28.74
CA MET A 813 3.51 -7.04 -27.39
C MET A 813 2.09 -6.45 -27.35
N GLY A 814 1.85 -5.33 -28.04
CA GLY A 814 0.52 -4.73 -28.16
C GLY A 814 -0.51 -5.66 -28.79
N ILE A 815 -0.14 -6.34 -29.89
CA ILE A 815 -1.04 -7.27 -30.59
C ILE A 815 -1.33 -8.51 -29.73
N PHE A 816 -0.29 -9.15 -29.14
CA PHE A 816 -0.46 -10.35 -28.32
C PHE A 816 -1.13 -10.08 -26.96
N SER A 817 -1.06 -8.85 -26.47
CA SER A 817 -1.86 -8.42 -25.32
C SER A 817 -3.35 -8.43 -25.64
N SER A 818 -3.75 -7.96 -26.84
CA SER A 818 -5.16 -7.87 -27.24
C SER A 818 -5.84 -9.22 -27.52
N ARG A 819 -5.09 -10.28 -27.83
CA ARG A 819 -5.61 -11.66 -28.09
C ARG A 819 -6.25 -12.34 -26.85
N GLY A 820 -6.37 -11.67 -25.72
CA GLY A 820 -6.67 -12.25 -24.42
C GLY A 820 -8.14 -12.47 -24.03
N SER A 821 -9.14 -12.33 -24.90
CA SER A 821 -10.55 -12.45 -24.45
C SER A 821 -11.56 -13.09 -25.43
N GLY A 822 -11.19 -13.43 -26.67
CA GLY A 822 -12.20 -13.81 -27.69
C GLY A 822 -12.35 -15.30 -28.00
N THR A 823 -11.26 -16.06 -28.05
CA THR A 823 -11.26 -17.36 -28.76
C THR A 823 -11.09 -18.59 -27.85
N LEU A 824 -10.65 -18.43 -26.61
CA LEU A 824 -10.50 -19.54 -25.65
C LEU A 824 -11.79 -19.83 -24.85
N ALA A 825 -12.68 -18.84 -24.68
CA ALA A 825 -13.99 -19.04 -24.04
C ALA A 825 -15.01 -19.74 -24.96
N ALA A 826 -14.86 -19.62 -26.29
CA ALA A 826 -15.76 -20.27 -27.25
C ALA A 826 -15.52 -21.79 -27.39
N LYS A 827 -14.36 -22.30 -26.94
CA LYS A 827 -14.03 -23.75 -27.01
C LYS A 827 -14.20 -24.50 -25.70
N THR A 828 -14.50 -23.82 -24.60
CA THR A 828 -14.72 -24.44 -23.28
C THR A 828 -16.20 -24.55 -22.90
N GLY A 829 -17.12 -24.12 -23.78
CA GLY A 829 -18.57 -24.31 -23.64
C GLY A 829 -19.15 -25.45 -24.50
N ALA A 830 -18.30 -26.29 -25.11
CA ALA A 830 -18.72 -27.45 -25.89
C ALA A 830 -17.81 -28.64 -25.56
N SER A 831 -17.94 -29.18 -24.35
CA SER A 831 -17.59 -30.55 -23.94
C SER A 831 -18.27 -30.83 -22.62
#